data_AF-A0A1N7IXN6-F1
#
_entry.id   AF-A0A1N7IXN6-F1
#
_cell.length_a   1.000
_cell.length_b   1.000
_cell.length_c   1.000
_cell.angle_alpha   90.00
_cell.angle_beta   90.00
_cell.angle_gamma   90.00
#
_symmetry.space_group_name_H-M   'P 1'
#
loop_
_entity.id
_entity.type
_entity.pdbx_description
1 polymer ?
#
loop_
_entity_poly.entity_id
_entity_poly.type
_entity_poly.pdbx_seq_one_letter_code
_entity_poly.pdbx_strand_id
1 'polypeptide(L)'
;MKIFLLTFLLLLTAINPLFGQRDTEHWFAPMAARSSNVTSPLQALYFSTDSTTPFPIEIYSNNTLLGTVTVAKGAPQTFQIPLGSIITSNTSDLFVPVNKGLYTKGTKPYFATFRFSVTSHGEILTSKGKAGIGKKFYAVVSPIENPVAALNFTTGIMATEDNTVVTVSDYSADVIFTNGWTGVTNPTLTFTLNKGQSYIIEGIGDKAGNKEGFLGAKIEADKPISVTNGNFNGQFAIIPPGSIFDGSDIVMDQSVPVDRLGNEFVLVKGNGDISERMEDALIVATEGGTQVFINNGATPVITLSEGESYRVNKLNNTNYINQGNNHFNMYIKTTKNVYVYQLLAGVAASNATIGFNYIPPLNCYLPRKIDEIGNINILPPTINNVKLNILTETGAAVTVNGGIPPATQGPYPVSGTSSWVSYSVPNVTGNVTITSSKAVTAGISGGSGVVGYGGYFAGFSSIPVIAKQTGDCIPGIVLELDDSFDSYQWYKDNVPIPGATTNSYIPTQSGEYTVKITVGSCPAIITPVYKVFTCLAETTSNQTVCDGVKFIVPTFTNSTQSVVPGTVTIITPPVNGTAVIDPITGVISYAPAFNYVGPDSFVYKFCGNNPNFTDCEQVTLNLTVSESPIVNNASLRTCFLEANHATGLFNLTNATVTAQAGVTKKYYPSPTDADNNTNEILNPTNYIAPTGVAYVKVINANGCYRIAEVTLTVLPPVKSAVLVDKIICVEDKTTLDAGPGFNGYEWSTGATTQTIQNAGVGTYWVKLKTGDCITLQTVKVYASDQPVVSNIDISNTTVTIYAIGGNPPYQYSMDNIQWQDSNIFADVARGTPTVYVKDHYNCEPIKVEITIPNLINAITPNGDGVNDVLDYSLLSGKKNLEFAIFDRYGSKIFQGDKTNGYKWDGTLGGSKRVSTGNYWFEIRWNEPSGKQTAVKYTGWILVKGRE
;
A
#
# COMPACT_ATOMS: atom_id res chain seq x y z
N MET A 1 -32.88 8.52 10.61
CA MET A 1 -33.24 7.20 11.15
C MET A 1 -34.47 6.71 10.39
N LYS A 2 -34.39 5.55 9.72
CA LYS A 2 -35.36 4.96 8.77
C LYS A 2 -35.44 5.63 7.38
N ILE A 3 -34.55 5.25 6.45
CA ILE A 3 -34.68 5.13 4.96
C ILE A 3 -33.27 4.77 4.39
N PHE A 4 -32.56 3.82 5.00
CA PHE A 4 -31.23 3.40 4.50
C PHE A 4 -30.91 1.91 4.72
N LEU A 5 -31.93 1.08 5.00
CA LEU A 5 -31.73 -0.31 5.41
C LEU A 5 -32.39 -1.35 4.49
N LEU A 6 -32.77 -1.00 3.26
CA LEU A 6 -33.45 -1.94 2.34
C LEU A 6 -32.62 -2.33 1.10
N THR A 7 -31.38 -1.84 0.97
CA THR A 7 -30.52 -2.11 -0.20
C THR A 7 -29.29 -2.95 0.11
N PHE A 8 -29.15 -3.48 1.33
CA PHE A 8 -27.91 -4.15 1.79
C PHE A 8 -28.10 -5.61 2.25
N LEU A 9 -29.20 -6.28 1.90
CA LEU A 9 -29.46 -7.67 2.36
C LEU A 9 -29.84 -8.61 1.22
N LEU A 10 -29.15 -8.53 0.07
CA LEU A 10 -29.45 -9.38 -1.08
C LEU A 10 -28.22 -9.60 -1.97
N LEU A 11 -27.08 -10.02 -1.39
CA LEU A 11 -25.90 -10.42 -2.18
C LEU A 11 -24.87 -11.21 -1.35
N LEU A 12 -25.32 -12.31 -0.74
CA LEU A 12 -24.42 -13.36 -0.24
C LEU A 12 -25.03 -14.72 -0.54
N THR A 13 -24.98 -15.12 -1.81
CA THR A 13 -24.99 -16.55 -2.16
C THR A 13 -23.83 -16.78 -3.13
N ALA A 14 -22.92 -17.66 -2.74
CA ALA A 14 -21.88 -18.16 -3.64
C ALA A 14 -22.57 -18.95 -4.75
N ILE A 15 -22.60 -18.40 -5.97
CA ILE A 15 -23.17 -19.07 -7.14
C ILE A 15 -22.03 -19.87 -7.78
N ASN A 16 -22.04 -21.18 -7.59
CA ASN A 16 -21.11 -22.10 -8.25
C ASN A 16 -21.32 -22.07 -9.77
N PRO A 17 -20.24 -22.22 -10.58
CA PRO A 17 -20.36 -22.25 -12.03
C PRO A 17 -21.09 -23.51 -12.49
N LEU A 18 -22.28 -23.35 -13.09
CA LEU A 18 -23.11 -24.46 -13.56
C LEU A 18 -22.93 -24.60 -15.07
N PHE A 19 -22.44 -25.75 -15.53
CA PHE A 19 -22.66 -26.16 -16.89
C PHE A 19 -23.92 -27.03 -16.95
N GLY A 20 -24.47 -27.26 -18.14
CA GLY A 20 -25.54 -28.23 -18.34
C GLY A 20 -25.06 -29.67 -18.04
N GLN A 21 -25.60 -30.66 -18.74
CA GLN A 21 -25.17 -32.06 -18.53
C GLN A 21 -23.70 -32.36 -18.86
N ARG A 22 -22.97 -31.43 -19.51
CA ARG A 22 -21.52 -31.46 -19.69
C ARG A 22 -20.87 -30.60 -18.60
N ASP A 23 -20.44 -31.17 -17.49
CA ASP A 23 -19.93 -30.42 -16.35
C ASP A 23 -18.64 -31.04 -15.79
N THR A 24 -17.96 -30.34 -14.89
CA THR A 24 -16.78 -30.85 -14.18
C THR A 24 -17.16 -31.72 -12.99
N GLU A 25 -18.41 -31.64 -12.52
CA GLU A 25 -18.89 -32.32 -11.33
C GLU A 25 -20.31 -32.85 -11.50
N HIS A 26 -20.55 -34.07 -10.99
CA HIS A 26 -21.84 -34.75 -11.08
C HIS A 26 -22.20 -35.43 -9.76
N TRP A 27 -23.49 -35.46 -9.44
CA TRP A 27 -24.04 -36.11 -8.24
C TRP A 27 -25.14 -37.09 -8.64
N PHE A 28 -25.24 -38.21 -7.91
CA PHE A 28 -26.32 -39.17 -8.04
C PHE A 28 -26.81 -39.56 -6.65
N ALA A 29 -28.05 -39.19 -6.33
CA ALA A 29 -28.65 -39.53 -5.05
C ALA A 29 -29.05 -41.03 -5.03
N PRO A 30 -28.98 -41.69 -3.86
CA PRO A 30 -29.28 -43.11 -3.74
C PRO A 30 -30.78 -43.41 -3.80
N MET A 31 -31.15 -44.67 -4.02
CA MET A 31 -32.54 -45.08 -4.19
C MET A 31 -32.88 -46.37 -3.43
N ALA A 32 -34.15 -46.50 -3.03
CA ALA A 32 -34.67 -47.70 -2.40
C ALA A 32 -35.16 -48.72 -3.44
N ALA A 33 -34.55 -49.89 -3.44
CA ALA A 33 -34.98 -51.05 -4.21
C ALA A 33 -35.80 -52.02 -3.36
N ARG A 34 -36.71 -52.75 -4.01
CA ARG A 34 -37.47 -53.84 -3.38
C ARG A 34 -36.70 -55.15 -3.53
N SER A 35 -36.40 -55.80 -2.41
CA SER A 35 -35.43 -56.91 -2.29
C SER A 35 -35.72 -58.13 -3.18
N SER A 36 -36.98 -58.43 -3.49
CA SER A 36 -37.35 -59.57 -4.35
C SER A 36 -36.87 -59.41 -5.81
N ASN A 37 -36.49 -58.20 -6.22
CA ASN A 37 -36.21 -57.87 -7.62
C ASN A 37 -34.73 -57.52 -7.88
N VAL A 38 -33.88 -57.47 -6.84
CA VAL A 38 -32.44 -57.16 -6.98
C VAL A 38 -31.63 -58.45 -7.22
N THR A 39 -31.97 -59.16 -8.29
CA THR A 39 -31.28 -60.39 -8.70
C THR A 39 -30.26 -60.08 -9.79
N SER A 40 -29.00 -60.47 -9.57
CA SER A 40 -27.86 -60.23 -10.47
C SER A 40 -27.70 -58.76 -10.93
N PRO A 41 -27.65 -57.78 -10.00
CA PRO A 41 -27.57 -56.37 -10.36
C PRO A 41 -26.27 -56.03 -11.07
N LEU A 42 -26.35 -55.23 -12.13
CA LEU A 42 -25.21 -54.67 -12.83
C LEU A 42 -25.38 -53.17 -12.91
N GLN A 43 -24.34 -52.42 -12.53
CA GLN A 43 -24.41 -50.97 -12.52
C GLN A 43 -23.04 -50.34 -12.74
N ALA A 44 -23.00 -49.28 -13.53
CA ALA A 44 -21.77 -48.56 -13.81
C ALA A 44 -22.04 -47.09 -14.16
N LEU A 45 -21.03 -46.26 -13.92
CA LEU A 45 -20.95 -44.92 -14.47
C LEU A 45 -20.29 -44.99 -15.85
N TYR A 46 -20.84 -44.24 -16.81
CA TYR A 46 -20.32 -44.08 -18.15
C TYR A 46 -19.95 -42.61 -18.36
N PHE A 47 -18.72 -42.39 -18.80
CA PHE A 47 -18.11 -41.08 -18.98
C PHE A 47 -17.70 -40.85 -20.44
N SER A 48 -17.93 -39.64 -20.93
CA SER A 48 -17.46 -39.18 -22.24
C SER A 48 -17.19 -37.67 -22.22
N THR A 49 -16.39 -37.19 -23.16
CA THR A 49 -16.00 -35.77 -23.25
C THR A 49 -15.69 -35.43 -24.70
N ASP A 50 -15.83 -34.15 -25.05
CA ASP A 50 -15.36 -33.59 -26.31
C ASP A 50 -13.88 -33.13 -26.24
N SER A 51 -13.24 -33.23 -25.07
CA SER A 51 -11.84 -32.87 -24.91
C SER A 51 -10.93 -33.91 -25.56
N THR A 52 -10.12 -33.49 -26.54
CA THR A 52 -9.10 -34.33 -27.15
C THR A 52 -7.91 -34.58 -26.24
N THR A 53 -7.71 -33.75 -25.21
CA THR A 53 -6.66 -33.95 -24.19
C THR A 53 -7.19 -34.84 -23.08
N PRO A 54 -6.55 -35.99 -22.79
CA PRO A 54 -6.96 -36.85 -21.69
C PRO A 54 -6.89 -36.16 -20.32
N PHE A 55 -7.86 -36.43 -19.45
CA PHE A 55 -7.85 -35.93 -18.07
C PHE A 55 -8.52 -36.92 -17.10
N PRO A 56 -8.13 -36.91 -15.81
CA PRO A 56 -8.70 -37.81 -14.81
C PRO A 56 -10.08 -37.33 -14.32
N ILE A 57 -10.97 -38.29 -14.06
CA ILE A 57 -12.23 -38.12 -13.31
C ILE A 57 -12.16 -39.01 -12.08
N GLU A 58 -12.24 -38.40 -10.92
CA GLU A 58 -12.30 -39.05 -9.61
C GLU A 58 -13.75 -39.36 -9.24
N ILE A 59 -13.98 -40.53 -8.64
CA ILE A 59 -15.32 -41.06 -8.33
C ILE A 59 -15.38 -41.34 -6.84
N TYR A 60 -16.35 -40.72 -6.16
CA TYR A 60 -16.50 -40.76 -4.71
C TYR A 60 -17.84 -41.34 -4.30
N SER A 61 -17.89 -41.97 -3.13
CA SER A 61 -19.11 -42.25 -2.38
C SER A 61 -18.89 -41.88 -0.91
N ASN A 62 -19.76 -41.03 -0.35
CA ASN A 62 -19.61 -40.46 1.00
C ASN A 62 -18.18 -39.92 1.27
N ASN A 63 -17.70 -39.05 0.38
CA ASN A 63 -16.34 -38.46 0.40
C ASN A 63 -15.17 -39.47 0.35
N THR A 64 -15.44 -40.77 0.19
CA THR A 64 -14.42 -41.80 0.02
C THR A 64 -14.19 -42.03 -1.47
N LEU A 65 -12.94 -41.92 -1.92
CA LEU A 65 -12.57 -42.19 -3.30
C LEU A 65 -12.75 -43.68 -3.61
N LEU A 66 -13.63 -44.01 -4.56
CA LEU A 66 -13.83 -45.35 -5.08
C LEU A 66 -12.83 -45.69 -6.18
N GLY A 67 -12.44 -44.69 -6.99
CA GLY A 67 -11.45 -44.87 -8.05
C GLY A 67 -11.41 -43.67 -9.01
N THR A 68 -10.57 -43.80 -10.02
CA THR A 68 -10.32 -42.77 -11.03
C THR A 68 -10.32 -43.38 -12.42
N VAL A 69 -10.94 -42.71 -13.39
CA VAL A 69 -10.87 -43.04 -14.82
C VAL A 69 -10.22 -41.90 -15.59
N THR A 70 -9.56 -42.19 -16.72
CA THR A 70 -9.00 -41.14 -17.60
C THR A 70 -9.80 -41.11 -18.89
N VAL A 71 -10.47 -39.98 -19.16
CA VAL A 71 -11.37 -39.82 -20.32
C VAL A 71 -10.76 -38.89 -21.36
N ALA A 72 -11.06 -39.16 -22.63
CA ALA A 72 -10.73 -38.31 -23.78
C ALA A 72 -11.77 -38.52 -24.89
N LYS A 73 -11.85 -37.58 -25.83
CA LYS A 73 -12.67 -37.67 -27.03
C LYS A 73 -12.32 -38.92 -27.83
N GLY A 74 -13.33 -39.67 -28.23
CA GLY A 74 -13.25 -40.97 -28.92
C GLY A 74 -13.00 -42.16 -27.99
N ALA A 75 -12.78 -41.95 -26.69
CA ALA A 75 -12.38 -42.98 -25.73
C ALA A 75 -13.20 -42.90 -24.44
N PRO A 76 -14.54 -43.14 -24.50
CA PRO A 76 -15.40 -43.13 -23.33
C PRO A 76 -14.95 -44.19 -22.32
N GLN A 77 -15.15 -43.90 -21.04
CA GLN A 77 -14.75 -44.77 -19.95
C GLN A 77 -15.97 -45.29 -19.19
N THR A 78 -15.83 -46.46 -18.59
CA THR A 78 -16.85 -47.06 -17.72
C THR A 78 -16.22 -47.43 -16.39
N PHE A 79 -16.95 -47.19 -15.29
CA PHE A 79 -16.52 -47.56 -13.95
C PHE A 79 -17.63 -48.33 -13.23
N GLN A 80 -17.36 -49.57 -12.83
CA GLN A 80 -18.31 -50.42 -12.11
C GLN A 80 -18.56 -49.87 -10.70
N ILE A 81 -19.82 -49.81 -10.29
CA ILE A 81 -20.20 -49.27 -8.97
C ILE A 81 -20.63 -50.41 -8.05
N PRO A 82 -20.10 -50.53 -6.81
CA PRO A 82 -20.62 -51.47 -5.83
C PRO A 82 -22.10 -51.21 -5.52
N LEU A 83 -22.94 -52.25 -5.53
CA LEU A 83 -24.40 -52.13 -5.34
C LEU A 83 -24.77 -51.19 -4.17
N GLY A 84 -24.20 -51.48 -3.00
CA GLY A 84 -24.49 -50.77 -1.75
C GLY A 84 -24.06 -49.30 -1.70
N SER A 85 -23.32 -48.81 -2.70
CA SER A 85 -22.93 -47.39 -2.79
C SER A 85 -24.07 -46.48 -3.22
N ILE A 86 -25.09 -47.00 -3.90
CA ILE A 86 -26.17 -46.16 -4.46
C ILE A 86 -27.56 -46.80 -4.39
N ILE A 87 -27.68 -48.13 -4.45
CA ILE A 87 -28.96 -48.85 -4.31
C ILE A 87 -28.99 -49.57 -2.97
N THR A 88 -30.12 -49.54 -2.27
CA THR A 88 -30.33 -50.34 -1.06
C THR A 88 -31.71 -50.98 -1.02
N SER A 89 -31.78 -52.22 -0.52
CA SER A 89 -33.02 -52.89 -0.15
C SER A 89 -33.14 -53.11 1.36
N ASN A 90 -32.21 -52.55 2.14
CA ASN A 90 -32.19 -52.67 3.58
C ASN A 90 -33.05 -51.56 4.20
N THR A 91 -34.08 -51.95 4.94
CA THR A 91 -35.01 -50.98 5.57
C THR A 91 -34.34 -50.11 6.64
N SER A 92 -33.20 -50.54 7.22
CA SER A 92 -32.45 -49.71 8.17
C SER A 92 -31.76 -48.50 7.52
N ASP A 93 -31.64 -48.48 6.19
CA ASP A 93 -31.05 -47.37 5.44
C ASP A 93 -32.09 -46.30 5.07
N LEU A 94 -33.38 -46.58 5.31
CA LEU A 94 -34.49 -45.69 4.96
C LEU A 94 -34.80 -44.74 6.13
N PHE A 95 -35.23 -43.53 5.82
CA PHE A 95 -35.63 -42.52 6.81
C PHE A 95 -34.56 -42.14 7.84
N VAL A 96 -33.29 -42.37 7.51
CA VAL A 96 -32.13 -41.95 8.31
C VAL A 96 -31.02 -41.43 7.39
N PRO A 97 -30.12 -40.55 7.88
CA PRO A 97 -28.90 -40.19 7.15
C PRO A 97 -28.03 -41.42 6.86
N VAL A 98 -27.65 -41.61 5.60
CA VAL A 98 -26.82 -42.72 5.13
C VAL A 98 -25.64 -42.26 4.29
N ASN A 99 -24.59 -43.06 4.30
CA ASN A 99 -23.35 -42.83 3.55
C ASN A 99 -23.43 -43.45 2.14
N LYS A 100 -24.50 -43.14 1.41
CA LYS A 100 -24.77 -43.64 0.04
C LYS A 100 -24.96 -42.46 -0.92
N GLY A 101 -24.75 -42.70 -2.20
CA GLY A 101 -24.72 -41.68 -3.25
C GLY A 101 -23.35 -41.61 -3.91
N LEU A 102 -23.32 -41.06 -5.12
CA LEU A 102 -22.10 -40.91 -5.92
C LEU A 102 -21.83 -39.44 -6.21
N TYR A 103 -20.56 -39.07 -6.19
CA TYR A 103 -20.07 -37.77 -6.62
C TYR A 103 -18.85 -37.98 -7.52
N THR A 104 -18.80 -37.33 -8.69
CA THR A 104 -17.65 -37.41 -9.59
C THR A 104 -17.07 -36.03 -9.85
N LYS A 105 -15.76 -35.95 -10.04
CA LYS A 105 -15.03 -34.69 -10.23
C LYS A 105 -13.92 -34.84 -11.26
N GLY A 106 -13.89 -33.95 -12.25
CA GLY A 106 -12.84 -33.89 -13.27
C GLY A 106 -12.27 -32.47 -13.40
N THR A 107 -11.10 -32.36 -14.02
CA THR A 107 -10.44 -31.06 -14.27
C THR A 107 -10.97 -30.34 -15.51
N LYS A 108 -11.70 -31.04 -16.38
CA LYS A 108 -12.40 -30.51 -17.55
C LYS A 108 -13.85 -31.02 -17.61
N PRO A 109 -14.75 -30.39 -18.37
CA PRO A 109 -16.13 -30.86 -18.50
C PRO A 109 -16.27 -32.23 -19.18
N TYR A 110 -17.22 -33.04 -18.70
CA TYR A 110 -17.57 -34.36 -19.22
C TYR A 110 -19.07 -34.63 -19.06
N PHE A 111 -19.58 -35.64 -19.75
CA PHE A 111 -20.90 -36.22 -19.53
C PHE A 111 -20.79 -37.42 -18.60
N ALA A 112 -21.78 -37.60 -17.72
CA ALA A 112 -21.88 -38.77 -16.86
C ALA A 112 -23.30 -39.35 -16.88
N THR A 113 -23.41 -40.66 -17.08
CA THR A 113 -24.67 -41.40 -16.92
C THR A 113 -24.47 -42.57 -15.98
N PHE A 114 -25.41 -42.76 -15.04
CA PHE A 114 -25.47 -43.95 -14.23
C PHE A 114 -26.43 -44.93 -14.89
N ARG A 115 -25.92 -46.08 -15.31
CA ARG A 115 -26.71 -47.11 -16.00
C ARG A 115 -26.73 -48.35 -15.16
N PHE A 116 -27.92 -48.87 -14.90
CA PHE A 116 -28.09 -49.99 -14.02
C PHE A 116 -29.21 -50.89 -14.49
N SER A 117 -29.05 -52.18 -14.22
CA SER A 117 -30.04 -53.19 -14.47
C SER A 117 -30.03 -54.23 -13.36
N VAL A 118 -31.13 -54.94 -13.28
CA VAL A 118 -31.30 -56.23 -12.60
C VAL A 118 -31.85 -57.20 -13.63
N THR A 119 -32.05 -58.47 -13.25
CA THR A 119 -32.41 -59.56 -14.18
C THR A 119 -33.47 -59.20 -15.25
N SER A 120 -34.51 -58.44 -14.88
CA SER A 120 -35.63 -58.09 -15.78
C SER A 120 -35.96 -56.60 -15.84
N HIS A 121 -35.13 -55.72 -15.26
CA HIS A 121 -35.43 -54.28 -15.17
C HIS A 121 -34.15 -53.46 -15.39
N GLY A 122 -34.26 -52.22 -15.88
CA GLY A 122 -33.11 -51.34 -15.97
C GLY A 122 -33.47 -49.92 -16.37
N GLU A 123 -32.58 -48.96 -16.08
CA GLU A 123 -32.81 -47.55 -16.41
C GLU A 123 -31.49 -46.81 -16.55
N ILE A 124 -31.54 -45.62 -17.17
CA ILE A 124 -30.41 -44.70 -17.29
C ILE A 124 -30.72 -43.40 -16.54
N LEU A 125 -29.98 -43.13 -15.46
CA LEU A 125 -29.97 -41.79 -14.86
C LEU A 125 -28.97 -40.93 -15.62
N THR A 126 -29.48 -39.99 -16.40
CA THR A 126 -28.63 -39.01 -17.06
C THR A 126 -28.32 -37.90 -16.07
N SER A 127 -27.05 -37.66 -15.77
CA SER A 127 -26.71 -36.62 -14.81
C SER A 127 -26.91 -35.22 -15.40
N LYS A 128 -27.45 -34.32 -14.59
CA LYS A 128 -27.66 -32.90 -14.92
C LYS A 128 -26.46 -32.03 -14.51
N GLY A 129 -25.33 -32.64 -14.13
CA GLY A 129 -24.14 -31.92 -13.68
C GLY A 129 -24.46 -31.03 -12.48
N LYS A 130 -23.88 -29.84 -12.41
CA LYS A 130 -24.22 -28.89 -11.37
C LYS A 130 -25.60 -28.25 -11.61
N ALA A 131 -26.11 -28.23 -12.83
CA ALA A 131 -27.49 -27.78 -13.07
C ALA A 131 -28.54 -28.66 -12.36
N GLY A 132 -28.18 -29.88 -11.92
CA GLY A 132 -29.02 -30.77 -11.12
C GLY A 132 -29.01 -30.51 -9.61
N ILE A 133 -28.21 -29.57 -9.10
CA ILE A 133 -28.16 -29.25 -7.67
C ILE A 133 -28.81 -27.89 -7.38
N GLY A 134 -29.53 -27.80 -6.26
CA GLY A 134 -30.19 -26.56 -5.86
C GLY A 134 -30.88 -26.70 -4.51
N LYS A 135 -31.76 -25.76 -4.17
CA LYS A 135 -32.34 -25.66 -2.82
C LYS A 135 -33.83 -25.99 -2.74
N LYS A 136 -34.54 -26.00 -3.86
CA LYS A 136 -35.99 -26.27 -3.90
C LYS A 136 -36.32 -27.18 -5.07
N PHE A 137 -37.00 -28.28 -4.76
CA PHE A 137 -37.44 -29.31 -5.69
C PHE A 137 -38.86 -29.75 -5.36
N TYR A 138 -39.49 -30.47 -6.29
CA TYR A 138 -40.70 -31.24 -6.03
C TYR A 138 -40.43 -32.70 -6.42
N ALA A 139 -40.89 -33.65 -5.61
CA ALA A 139 -40.77 -35.07 -5.91
C ALA A 139 -41.68 -35.41 -7.08
N VAL A 140 -41.11 -35.99 -8.14
CA VAL A 140 -41.88 -36.51 -9.27
C VAL A 140 -41.69 -38.01 -9.33
N VAL A 141 -42.78 -38.72 -9.10
CA VAL A 141 -42.83 -40.19 -9.13
C VAL A 141 -43.92 -40.60 -10.11
N SER A 142 -43.70 -41.69 -10.84
CA SER A 142 -44.74 -42.20 -11.73
C SER A 142 -45.92 -42.72 -10.89
N PRO A 143 -47.17 -42.39 -11.25
CA PRO A 143 -48.33 -42.90 -10.54
C PRO A 143 -48.41 -44.43 -10.57
N ILE A 144 -48.79 -45.02 -9.44
CA ILE A 144 -48.96 -46.47 -9.30
C ILE A 144 -50.41 -46.83 -9.65
N GLU A 145 -50.65 -47.12 -10.93
CA GLU A 145 -52.00 -47.40 -11.43
C GLU A 145 -52.52 -48.78 -10.96
N ASN A 146 -51.61 -49.75 -10.75
CA ASN A 146 -51.93 -51.11 -10.30
C ASN A 146 -51.22 -51.45 -8.98
N PRO A 147 -51.83 -51.14 -7.81
CA PRO A 147 -51.22 -51.35 -6.50
C PRO A 147 -50.85 -52.80 -6.22
N VAL A 148 -49.55 -53.07 -6.12
CA VAL A 148 -49.01 -54.35 -5.64
C VAL A 148 -47.77 -54.09 -4.78
N ALA A 149 -47.47 -54.98 -3.84
CA ALA A 149 -46.39 -54.79 -2.85
C ALA A 149 -44.98 -54.83 -3.45
N ALA A 150 -44.87 -55.24 -4.72
CA ALA A 150 -43.63 -55.23 -5.49
C ALA A 150 -43.28 -53.83 -6.04
N LEU A 151 -44.26 -52.93 -6.19
CA LEU A 151 -44.04 -51.56 -6.65
C LEU A 151 -43.66 -50.65 -5.48
N ASN A 152 -42.99 -49.55 -5.77
CA ASN A 152 -42.69 -48.51 -4.79
C ASN A 152 -42.55 -47.14 -5.46
N PHE A 153 -42.70 -46.07 -4.69
CA PHE A 153 -42.05 -44.81 -5.01
C PHE A 153 -40.77 -44.67 -4.19
N THR A 154 -39.78 -43.97 -4.71
CA THR A 154 -38.56 -43.66 -3.98
C THR A 154 -38.02 -42.28 -4.35
N THR A 155 -37.50 -41.57 -3.35
CA THR A 155 -36.80 -40.31 -3.52
C THR A 155 -35.54 -40.30 -2.67
N GLY A 156 -34.40 -40.18 -3.33
CA GLY A 156 -33.11 -39.95 -2.72
C GLY A 156 -32.76 -38.48 -2.71
N ILE A 157 -32.23 -38.01 -1.58
CA ILE A 157 -31.73 -36.64 -1.42
C ILE A 157 -30.29 -36.72 -0.92
N MET A 158 -29.36 -36.13 -1.66
CA MET A 158 -27.92 -36.12 -1.33
C MET A 158 -27.44 -34.68 -1.08
N ALA A 159 -26.70 -34.45 0.00
CA ALA A 159 -26.15 -33.14 0.33
C ALA A 159 -24.80 -32.87 -0.35
N THR A 160 -24.62 -31.66 -0.88
CA THR A 160 -23.35 -31.23 -1.50
C THR A 160 -22.41 -30.51 -0.52
N GLU A 161 -22.93 -30.13 0.64
CA GLU A 161 -22.25 -29.35 1.68
C GLU A 161 -22.55 -29.91 3.08
N ASP A 162 -21.66 -29.66 4.04
CA ASP A 162 -21.84 -30.09 5.42
C ASP A 162 -22.95 -29.33 6.13
N ASN A 163 -23.60 -29.97 7.11
CA ASN A 163 -24.70 -29.38 7.87
C ASN A 163 -25.81 -28.80 6.98
N THR A 164 -26.21 -29.53 5.94
CA THR A 164 -27.34 -29.19 5.06
C THR A 164 -28.63 -29.65 5.73
N VAL A 165 -29.54 -28.72 6.01
CA VAL A 165 -30.85 -28.99 6.59
C VAL A 165 -31.87 -29.08 5.45
N VAL A 166 -32.58 -30.20 5.38
CA VAL A 166 -33.60 -30.48 4.37
C VAL A 166 -34.96 -30.67 5.05
N THR A 167 -36.00 -30.11 4.44
CA THR A 167 -37.39 -30.26 4.83
C THR A 167 -38.19 -30.80 3.63
N VAL A 168 -38.91 -31.90 3.85
CA VAL A 168 -39.87 -32.46 2.89
C VAL A 168 -41.27 -32.29 3.45
N SER A 169 -42.17 -31.67 2.70
CA SER A 169 -43.54 -31.33 3.12
C SER A 169 -44.54 -31.43 1.96
N ASP A 170 -45.80 -31.07 2.22
CA ASP A 170 -46.86 -30.94 1.22
C ASP A 170 -47.16 -32.22 0.42
N TYR A 171 -46.77 -33.39 0.93
CA TYR A 171 -47.30 -34.68 0.47
C TYR A 171 -48.68 -34.95 1.10
N SER A 172 -49.47 -35.82 0.45
CA SER A 172 -50.80 -36.18 0.93
C SER A 172 -50.77 -36.77 2.33
N ALA A 173 -51.79 -36.43 3.13
CA ALA A 173 -52.03 -37.02 4.44
C ALA A 173 -52.19 -38.56 4.39
N ASP A 174 -52.63 -39.09 3.24
CA ASP A 174 -52.88 -40.51 3.04
C ASP A 174 -51.61 -41.32 2.73
N VAL A 175 -50.46 -40.67 2.49
CA VAL A 175 -49.19 -41.36 2.25
C VAL A 175 -48.85 -42.26 3.43
N ILE A 176 -48.35 -43.47 3.14
CA ILE A 176 -47.88 -44.43 4.12
C ILE A 176 -46.43 -44.82 3.78
N PHE A 177 -45.51 -44.37 4.62
CA PHE A 177 -44.08 -44.64 4.49
C PHE A 177 -43.72 -46.06 4.98
N THR A 178 -42.63 -46.62 4.48
CA THR A 178 -42.20 -47.99 4.81
C THR A 178 -41.83 -48.19 6.28
N ASN A 179 -41.44 -47.13 6.99
CA ASN A 179 -41.21 -47.17 8.43
C ASN A 179 -42.49 -47.09 9.28
N GLY A 180 -43.67 -47.05 8.63
CA GLY A 180 -44.98 -46.98 9.29
C GLY A 180 -45.47 -45.56 9.57
N TRP A 181 -44.69 -44.52 9.29
CA TRP A 181 -45.17 -43.14 9.35
C TRP A 181 -46.23 -42.89 8.28
N THR A 182 -47.15 -41.98 8.57
CA THR A 182 -48.15 -41.51 7.61
C THR A 182 -48.04 -40.01 7.40
N GLY A 183 -48.65 -39.50 6.33
CA GLY A 183 -48.76 -38.05 6.12
C GLY A 183 -49.49 -37.31 7.23
N VAL A 184 -50.31 -38.00 8.03
CA VAL A 184 -50.94 -37.44 9.23
C VAL A 184 -49.99 -37.42 10.43
N THR A 185 -49.27 -38.51 10.71
CA THR A 185 -48.38 -38.57 11.89
C THR A 185 -47.12 -37.76 11.70
N ASN A 186 -46.68 -37.63 10.45
CA ASN A 186 -45.48 -36.92 10.03
C ASN A 186 -45.87 -36.12 8.78
N PRO A 187 -46.46 -34.92 8.92
CA PRO A 187 -46.79 -34.07 7.79
C PRO A 187 -45.57 -33.38 7.17
N THR A 188 -44.45 -33.39 7.90
CA THR A 188 -43.16 -32.85 7.47
C THR A 188 -42.04 -33.79 7.92
N LEU A 189 -41.05 -34.01 7.04
CA LEU A 189 -39.80 -34.69 7.38
C LEU A 189 -38.66 -33.67 7.38
N THR A 190 -37.95 -33.51 8.50
CA THR A 190 -36.79 -32.60 8.59
C THR A 190 -35.57 -33.38 9.08
N PHE A 191 -34.44 -33.22 8.39
CA PHE A 191 -33.20 -33.91 8.70
C PHE A 191 -31.98 -33.09 8.27
N THR A 192 -30.83 -33.38 8.89
CA THR A 192 -29.55 -32.73 8.60
C THR A 192 -28.59 -33.76 8.00
N LEU A 193 -27.92 -33.38 6.90
CA LEU A 193 -26.95 -34.19 6.19
C LEU A 193 -25.59 -33.48 6.13
N ASN A 194 -24.51 -34.24 6.26
CA ASN A 194 -23.19 -33.76 5.88
C ASN A 194 -22.93 -33.98 4.38
N LYS A 195 -21.89 -33.33 3.84
CA LYS A 195 -21.52 -33.47 2.43
C LYS A 195 -21.32 -34.95 2.11
N GLY A 196 -21.94 -35.42 1.02
CA GLY A 196 -21.82 -36.81 0.59
C GLY A 196 -22.74 -37.80 1.31
N GLN A 197 -23.42 -37.37 2.38
CA GLN A 197 -24.50 -38.13 3.00
C GLN A 197 -25.81 -37.90 2.25
N SER A 198 -26.71 -38.87 2.39
CA SER A 198 -28.02 -38.87 1.75
C SER A 198 -29.13 -39.31 2.69
N TYR A 199 -30.36 -39.07 2.28
CA TYR A 199 -31.58 -39.55 2.94
C TYR A 199 -32.48 -40.20 1.89
N ILE A 200 -33.03 -41.37 2.21
CA ILE A 200 -33.83 -42.17 1.27
C ILE A 200 -35.26 -42.28 1.81
N ILE A 201 -36.22 -41.83 1.01
CA ILE A 201 -37.66 -41.89 1.29
C ILE A 201 -38.28 -42.96 0.39
N GLU A 202 -39.16 -43.79 0.95
CA GLU A 202 -39.87 -44.86 0.22
C GLU A 202 -41.29 -45.05 0.75
N GLY A 203 -42.24 -45.32 -0.16
CA GLY A 203 -43.53 -45.91 0.18
C GLY A 203 -43.85 -47.09 -0.73
N ILE A 204 -44.50 -48.11 -0.16
CA ILE A 204 -44.83 -49.37 -0.84
C ILE A 204 -46.10 -49.19 -1.69
N GLY A 205 -46.10 -49.77 -2.89
CA GLY A 205 -47.15 -49.56 -3.88
C GLY A 205 -48.48 -50.27 -3.62
N ASP A 206 -48.59 -51.19 -2.65
CA ASP A 206 -49.86 -51.82 -2.25
C ASP A 206 -50.74 -50.91 -1.38
N LYS A 207 -50.22 -49.76 -0.93
CA LYS A 207 -50.94 -48.81 -0.10
C LYS A 207 -51.71 -47.83 -0.98
N ALA A 208 -53.02 -47.70 -0.74
CA ALA A 208 -53.90 -46.86 -1.55
C ALA A 208 -53.44 -45.39 -1.60
N GLY A 209 -52.99 -44.83 -0.48
CA GLY A 209 -52.51 -43.44 -0.42
C GLY A 209 -51.15 -43.22 -1.10
N ASN A 210 -50.40 -44.28 -1.41
CA ASN A 210 -49.12 -44.17 -2.11
C ASN A 210 -49.25 -44.10 -3.63
N LYS A 211 -50.46 -44.25 -4.19
CA LYS A 211 -50.71 -44.20 -5.64
C LYS A 211 -50.17 -42.93 -6.29
N GLU A 212 -50.55 -41.80 -5.72
CA GLU A 212 -50.16 -40.45 -6.15
C GLU A 212 -49.81 -39.56 -4.95
N GLY A 213 -49.92 -40.05 -3.70
CA GLY A 213 -49.87 -39.18 -2.52
C GLY A 213 -48.52 -38.49 -2.27
N PHE A 214 -47.41 -39.07 -2.74
CA PHE A 214 -46.08 -38.46 -2.61
C PHE A 214 -45.66 -37.67 -3.86
N LEU A 215 -46.42 -37.77 -4.95
CA LEU A 215 -46.20 -36.99 -6.16
C LEU A 215 -46.50 -35.52 -5.86
N GLY A 216 -45.54 -34.64 -6.16
CA GLY A 216 -45.65 -33.22 -5.85
C GLY A 216 -45.20 -32.83 -4.43
N ALA A 217 -44.64 -33.76 -3.65
CA ALA A 217 -44.06 -33.44 -2.34
C ALA A 217 -42.97 -32.37 -2.49
N LYS A 218 -43.04 -31.31 -1.70
CA LYS A 218 -42.07 -30.20 -1.73
C LYS A 218 -40.82 -30.59 -0.96
N ILE A 219 -39.64 -30.29 -1.52
CA ILE A 219 -38.34 -30.54 -0.91
C ILE A 219 -37.57 -29.21 -0.88
N GLU A 220 -37.30 -28.70 0.31
CA GLU A 220 -36.57 -27.44 0.52
C GLU A 220 -35.34 -27.65 1.39
N ALA A 221 -34.23 -27.00 1.04
CA ALA A 221 -32.96 -27.10 1.75
C ALA A 221 -32.32 -25.72 1.93
N ASP A 222 -31.54 -25.54 3.00
CA ASP A 222 -30.77 -24.32 3.24
C ASP A 222 -29.51 -24.21 2.34
N LYS A 223 -28.99 -25.36 1.90
CA LYS A 223 -27.82 -25.53 1.01
C LYS A 223 -28.16 -26.44 -0.18
N PRO A 224 -27.35 -26.42 -1.25
CA PRO A 224 -27.64 -27.23 -2.43
C PRO A 224 -27.69 -28.74 -2.13
N ILE A 225 -28.66 -29.42 -2.74
CA ILE A 225 -28.86 -30.87 -2.70
C ILE A 225 -29.04 -31.41 -4.12
N SER A 226 -28.78 -32.70 -4.31
CA SER A 226 -29.15 -33.46 -5.51
C SER A 226 -30.34 -34.37 -5.20
N VAL A 227 -31.28 -34.48 -6.13
CA VAL A 227 -32.50 -35.29 -5.97
C VAL A 227 -32.64 -36.28 -7.12
N THR A 228 -32.78 -37.56 -6.78
CA THR A 228 -33.19 -38.63 -7.70
C THR A 228 -34.52 -39.15 -7.22
N ASN A 229 -35.53 -39.16 -8.09
CA ASN A 229 -36.88 -39.55 -7.73
C ASN A 229 -37.54 -40.38 -8.83
N GLY A 230 -38.57 -41.13 -8.43
CA GLY A 230 -39.30 -42.01 -9.32
C GLY A 230 -39.76 -43.27 -8.60
N ASN A 231 -39.65 -44.38 -9.28
CA ASN A 231 -40.03 -45.70 -8.81
C ASN A 231 -38.89 -46.66 -9.17
N PHE A 232 -38.35 -47.37 -8.19
CA PHE A 232 -37.41 -48.46 -8.51
C PHE A 232 -38.14 -49.63 -9.14
N ASN A 233 -39.41 -49.81 -8.78
CA ASN A 233 -40.30 -50.67 -9.52
C ASN A 233 -41.63 -49.93 -9.71
N GLY A 234 -41.85 -49.43 -10.92
CA GLY A 234 -42.99 -48.62 -11.34
C GLY A 234 -43.87 -49.34 -12.35
N GLN A 235 -45.12 -48.89 -12.47
CA GLN A 235 -46.03 -49.28 -13.55
C GLN A 235 -47.10 -48.20 -13.71
N PHE A 236 -46.93 -47.34 -14.72
CA PHE A 236 -47.85 -46.24 -15.03
C PHE A 236 -48.77 -46.51 -16.23
N ALA A 237 -48.50 -47.57 -17.01
CA ALA A 237 -49.33 -47.92 -18.15
C ALA A 237 -50.70 -48.38 -17.65
N ILE A 238 -51.74 -47.91 -18.34
CA ILE A 238 -53.12 -48.23 -17.97
C ILE A 238 -53.48 -49.54 -18.65
N ILE A 239 -53.57 -50.61 -17.88
CA ILE A 239 -53.94 -51.93 -18.36
C ILE A 239 -55.44 -51.90 -18.76
N PRO A 240 -55.80 -52.28 -20.00
CA PRO A 240 -57.20 -52.35 -20.41
C PRO A 240 -58.01 -53.29 -19.49
N PRO A 241 -59.27 -52.96 -19.14
CA PRO A 241 -60.11 -53.82 -18.31
C PRO A 241 -60.16 -55.26 -18.83
N GLY A 242 -59.81 -56.24 -17.99
CA GLY A 242 -59.78 -57.66 -18.34
C GLY A 242 -58.44 -58.18 -18.87
N SER A 243 -57.43 -57.32 -19.03
CA SER A 243 -56.05 -57.72 -19.33
C SER A 243 -55.28 -58.04 -18.05
N ILE A 244 -54.29 -58.92 -18.14
CA ILE A 244 -53.43 -59.31 -17.02
C ILE A 244 -52.34 -58.26 -16.80
N PHE A 245 -51.89 -58.11 -15.54
CA PHE A 245 -50.70 -57.35 -15.20
C PHE A 245 -49.48 -57.93 -15.91
N ASP A 246 -48.90 -57.17 -16.83
CA ASP A 246 -47.80 -57.60 -17.70
C ASP A 246 -46.49 -56.89 -17.35
N GLY A 247 -46.17 -56.87 -16.04
CA GLY A 247 -44.84 -56.49 -15.55
C GLY A 247 -44.71 -55.05 -15.06
N SER A 248 -43.47 -54.67 -14.80
CA SER A 248 -43.04 -53.39 -14.23
C SER A 248 -41.59 -53.13 -14.60
N ASP A 249 -41.13 -51.89 -14.51
CA ASP A 249 -39.71 -51.55 -14.70
C ASP A 249 -39.27 -50.47 -13.71
N ILE A 250 -37.98 -50.14 -13.76
CA ILE A 250 -37.44 -48.95 -13.11
C ILE A 250 -37.89 -47.71 -13.90
N VAL A 251 -38.47 -46.73 -13.20
CA VAL A 251 -39.00 -45.49 -13.78
C VAL A 251 -38.54 -44.31 -12.94
N MET A 252 -37.35 -43.78 -13.23
CA MET A 252 -36.75 -42.69 -12.46
C MET A 252 -35.73 -41.90 -13.27
N ASP A 253 -35.52 -40.64 -12.89
CA ASP A 253 -34.45 -39.78 -13.43
C ASP A 253 -33.95 -38.85 -12.32
N GLN A 254 -32.88 -38.13 -12.61
CA GLN A 254 -32.43 -37.02 -11.77
C GLN A 254 -33.29 -35.77 -12.02
N SER A 255 -33.75 -35.15 -10.94
CA SER A 255 -34.51 -33.91 -10.98
C SER A 255 -33.59 -32.68 -11.10
N VAL A 256 -34.18 -31.53 -11.39
CA VAL A 256 -33.51 -30.21 -11.41
C VAL A 256 -34.23 -29.24 -10.47
N PRO A 257 -33.55 -28.25 -9.89
CA PRO A 257 -34.20 -27.29 -9.00
C PRO A 257 -35.17 -26.37 -9.74
N VAL A 258 -36.12 -25.79 -9.01
CA VAL A 258 -37.22 -24.99 -9.57
C VAL A 258 -36.76 -23.78 -10.40
N ASP A 259 -35.57 -23.24 -10.14
CA ASP A 259 -34.95 -22.12 -10.86
C ASP A 259 -34.34 -22.52 -12.21
N ARG A 260 -34.45 -23.80 -12.60
CA ARG A 260 -34.05 -24.35 -13.91
C ARG A 260 -35.24 -24.76 -14.78
N LEU A 261 -36.45 -24.64 -14.26
CA LEU A 261 -37.68 -24.99 -14.96
C LEU A 261 -38.08 -23.92 -15.98
N GLY A 262 -38.95 -24.30 -16.89
CA GLY A 262 -39.55 -23.41 -17.88
C GLY A 262 -40.98 -23.83 -18.18
N ASN A 263 -41.55 -23.31 -19.25
CA ASN A 263 -42.98 -23.37 -19.50
C ASN A 263 -43.37 -23.77 -20.94
N GLU A 264 -42.40 -24.14 -21.79
CA GLU A 264 -42.65 -24.68 -23.13
C GLU A 264 -41.82 -25.95 -23.31
N PHE A 265 -42.43 -27.01 -23.84
CA PHE A 265 -41.81 -28.34 -23.96
C PHE A 265 -42.28 -29.04 -25.23
N VAL A 266 -41.41 -29.84 -25.84
CA VAL A 266 -41.79 -30.80 -26.89
C VAL A 266 -41.35 -32.18 -26.49
N LEU A 267 -42.26 -33.13 -26.62
CA LEU A 267 -42.00 -34.55 -26.41
C LEU A 267 -42.06 -35.26 -27.76
N VAL A 268 -41.11 -36.16 -27.98
CA VAL A 268 -41.12 -37.08 -29.12
C VAL A 268 -41.36 -38.46 -28.57
N LYS A 269 -42.41 -39.13 -29.06
CA LYS A 269 -42.85 -40.45 -28.60
C LYS A 269 -41.67 -41.43 -28.51
N GLY A 270 -41.64 -42.26 -27.47
CA GLY A 270 -40.77 -43.43 -27.35
C GLY A 270 -41.19 -44.56 -28.32
N ASN A 271 -40.87 -45.80 -27.97
CA ASN A 271 -41.15 -46.94 -28.85
C ASN A 271 -42.52 -47.58 -28.59
N GLY A 272 -43.20 -47.27 -27.49
CA GLY A 272 -44.45 -47.90 -27.07
C GLY A 272 -45.62 -47.72 -28.02
N ASP A 273 -46.57 -48.65 -28.03
CA ASP A 273 -47.82 -48.43 -28.74
C ASP A 273 -48.67 -47.35 -28.03
N ILE A 274 -49.12 -46.35 -28.80
CA ILE A 274 -50.05 -45.33 -28.30
C ILE A 274 -51.43 -45.91 -27.98
N SER A 275 -51.82 -47.02 -28.62
CA SER A 275 -53.09 -47.68 -28.31
C SER A 275 -53.10 -48.30 -26.90
N GLU A 276 -51.92 -48.68 -26.40
CA GLU A 276 -51.72 -49.35 -25.10
C GLU A 276 -51.41 -48.36 -23.95
N ARG A 277 -51.50 -47.05 -24.19
CA ARG A 277 -51.31 -45.98 -23.18
C ARG A 277 -49.96 -46.06 -22.45
N MET A 278 -48.94 -46.50 -23.17
CA MET A 278 -47.55 -46.62 -22.70
C MET A 278 -46.71 -45.36 -22.98
N GLU A 279 -47.32 -44.33 -23.59
CA GLU A 279 -46.68 -43.08 -23.98
C GLU A 279 -47.51 -41.91 -23.44
N ASP A 280 -46.94 -41.14 -22.52
CA ASP A 280 -47.65 -40.09 -21.78
C ASP A 280 -46.67 -38.98 -21.31
N ALA A 281 -47.21 -37.89 -20.77
CA ALA A 281 -46.48 -36.81 -20.14
C ALA A 281 -47.07 -36.53 -18.76
N LEU A 282 -46.20 -36.49 -17.75
CA LEU A 282 -46.53 -36.10 -16.39
C LEU A 282 -46.04 -34.68 -16.13
N ILE A 283 -46.97 -33.79 -15.81
CA ILE A 283 -46.71 -32.38 -15.50
C ILE A 283 -46.88 -32.19 -14.00
N VAL A 284 -45.95 -31.49 -13.33
CA VAL A 284 -46.08 -31.10 -11.92
C VAL A 284 -45.88 -29.59 -11.78
N ALA A 285 -46.88 -28.92 -11.19
CA ALA A 285 -46.85 -27.48 -10.99
C ALA A 285 -46.05 -27.09 -9.73
N THR A 286 -45.18 -26.10 -9.86
CA THR A 286 -44.42 -25.55 -8.72
C THR A 286 -45.02 -24.29 -8.13
N GLU A 287 -46.12 -23.83 -8.73
CA GLU A 287 -46.86 -22.63 -8.32
C GLU A 287 -48.36 -22.81 -8.59
N GLY A 288 -49.18 -22.25 -7.72
CA GLY A 288 -50.64 -22.27 -7.91
C GLY A 288 -51.11 -21.39 -9.08
N GLY A 289 -52.23 -21.79 -9.68
CA GLY A 289 -52.83 -21.11 -10.84
C GLY A 289 -52.11 -21.42 -12.17
N THR A 290 -51.37 -22.53 -12.24
CA THR A 290 -50.64 -22.93 -13.44
C THR A 290 -51.60 -23.52 -14.46
N GLN A 291 -51.77 -22.86 -15.60
CA GLN A 291 -52.64 -23.32 -16.68
C GLN A 291 -51.83 -24.14 -17.69
N VAL A 292 -52.37 -25.27 -18.14
CA VAL A 292 -51.71 -26.19 -19.08
C VAL A 292 -52.42 -26.19 -20.42
N PHE A 293 -51.66 -26.06 -21.52
CA PHE A 293 -52.13 -26.09 -22.90
C PHE A 293 -51.39 -27.17 -23.68
N ILE A 294 -52.11 -27.97 -24.45
CA ILE A 294 -51.56 -29.08 -25.25
C ILE A 294 -51.75 -28.75 -26.73
N ASN A 295 -50.70 -28.94 -27.53
CA ASN A 295 -50.67 -28.68 -28.98
C ASN A 295 -51.21 -27.29 -29.36
N ASN A 296 -50.97 -26.29 -28.50
CA ASN A 296 -51.43 -24.90 -28.65
C ASN A 296 -52.96 -24.73 -28.75
N GLY A 297 -53.72 -25.56 -28.03
CA GLY A 297 -55.17 -25.37 -27.88
C GLY A 297 -55.54 -23.99 -27.30
N ALA A 298 -56.70 -23.45 -27.69
CA ALA A 298 -57.14 -22.12 -27.30
C ALA A 298 -57.55 -21.99 -25.82
N THR A 299 -57.87 -23.12 -25.17
CA THR A 299 -58.29 -23.20 -23.76
C THR A 299 -57.36 -24.12 -22.98
N PRO A 300 -57.07 -23.83 -21.71
CA PRO A 300 -56.26 -24.73 -20.90
C PRO A 300 -57.01 -26.03 -20.64
N VAL A 301 -56.31 -27.17 -20.70
CA VAL A 301 -56.87 -28.49 -20.40
C VAL A 301 -57.07 -28.69 -18.89
N ILE A 302 -56.30 -27.97 -18.07
CA ILE A 302 -56.43 -27.93 -16.61
C ILE A 302 -55.76 -26.67 -16.02
N THR A 303 -56.15 -26.28 -14.81
CA THR A 303 -55.43 -25.30 -13.96
C THR A 303 -55.00 -26.00 -12.68
N LEU A 304 -53.70 -25.99 -12.38
CA LEU A 304 -53.09 -26.70 -11.27
C LEU A 304 -52.71 -25.75 -10.13
N SER A 305 -52.92 -26.22 -8.91
CA SER A 305 -52.36 -25.66 -7.68
C SER A 305 -50.88 -26.06 -7.54
N GLU A 306 -50.17 -25.44 -6.62
CA GLU A 306 -48.79 -25.83 -6.31
C GLU A 306 -48.74 -27.28 -5.80
N GLY A 307 -47.80 -28.08 -6.31
CA GLY A 307 -47.66 -29.50 -5.98
C GLY A 307 -48.63 -30.41 -6.74
N GLU A 308 -49.69 -29.88 -7.36
CA GLU A 308 -50.60 -30.70 -8.16
C GLU A 308 -49.95 -31.16 -9.46
N SER A 309 -50.41 -32.33 -9.93
CA SER A 309 -49.90 -32.96 -11.15
C SER A 309 -51.00 -33.24 -12.16
N TYR A 310 -50.61 -33.40 -13.42
CA TYR A 310 -51.51 -33.74 -14.51
C TYR A 310 -50.83 -34.71 -15.49
N ARG A 311 -51.52 -35.81 -15.80
CA ARG A 311 -51.11 -36.76 -16.84
C ARG A 311 -51.90 -36.48 -18.12
N VAL A 312 -51.18 -36.14 -19.19
CA VAL A 312 -51.77 -35.61 -20.43
C VAL A 312 -52.62 -36.64 -21.18
N ASN A 313 -52.16 -37.88 -21.27
CA ASN A 313 -52.80 -38.97 -22.00
C ASN A 313 -53.47 -40.02 -21.10
N LYS A 314 -53.68 -39.72 -19.80
CA LYS A 314 -54.33 -40.65 -18.84
C LYS A 314 -55.71 -41.10 -19.30
N LEU A 315 -56.52 -40.15 -19.79
CA LEU A 315 -57.89 -40.44 -20.23
C LEU A 315 -57.95 -40.86 -21.71
N ASN A 316 -57.27 -40.11 -22.59
CA ASN A 316 -57.26 -40.29 -24.04
C ASN A 316 -55.84 -40.16 -24.59
N ASN A 317 -55.35 -41.12 -25.39
CA ASN A 317 -53.99 -41.07 -25.95
C ASN A 317 -53.93 -40.46 -27.36
N THR A 318 -54.52 -39.27 -27.53
CA THR A 318 -54.64 -38.60 -28.84
C THR A 318 -53.73 -37.39 -29.01
N ASN A 319 -52.99 -36.99 -27.96
CA ASN A 319 -52.20 -35.76 -27.99
C ASN A 319 -50.83 -35.90 -28.66
N TYR A 320 -50.32 -37.13 -28.80
CA TYR A 320 -49.21 -37.41 -29.70
C TYR A 320 -49.71 -37.37 -31.15
N ILE A 321 -49.25 -36.39 -31.93
CA ILE A 321 -49.70 -36.17 -33.31
C ILE A 321 -48.71 -36.82 -34.27
N ASN A 322 -49.23 -37.66 -35.18
CA ASN A 322 -48.44 -38.27 -36.25
C ASN A 322 -48.06 -37.22 -37.30
N GLN A 323 -46.77 -37.03 -37.52
CA GLN A 323 -46.22 -36.08 -38.49
C GLN A 323 -45.78 -36.75 -39.80
N GLY A 324 -46.09 -38.04 -39.97
CA GLY A 324 -45.64 -38.89 -41.07
C GLY A 324 -44.56 -39.89 -40.64
N ASN A 325 -44.38 -40.96 -41.41
CA ASN A 325 -43.40 -42.04 -41.15
C ASN A 325 -43.42 -42.63 -39.73
N ASN A 326 -44.60 -42.69 -39.10
CA ASN A 326 -44.76 -43.17 -37.72
C ASN A 326 -43.97 -42.33 -36.68
N HIS A 327 -43.69 -41.05 -36.99
CA HIS A 327 -43.08 -40.10 -36.08
C HIS A 327 -44.16 -39.29 -35.36
N PHE A 328 -44.17 -39.36 -34.04
CA PHE A 328 -45.16 -38.66 -33.22
C PHE A 328 -44.48 -37.68 -32.27
N ASN A 329 -45.05 -36.48 -32.18
CA ASN A 329 -44.63 -35.48 -31.21
C ASN A 329 -45.82 -34.78 -30.57
N MET A 330 -45.56 -34.12 -29.45
CA MET A 330 -46.54 -33.37 -28.67
C MET A 330 -45.89 -32.09 -28.14
N TYR A 331 -46.63 -30.98 -28.20
CA TYR A 331 -46.22 -29.70 -27.65
C TYR A 331 -47.00 -29.38 -26.38
N ILE A 332 -46.30 -28.95 -25.33
CA ILE A 332 -46.88 -28.55 -24.05
C ILE A 332 -46.46 -27.12 -23.77
N LYS A 333 -47.43 -26.27 -23.42
CA LYS A 333 -47.20 -24.91 -22.97
C LYS A 333 -47.94 -24.65 -21.65
N THR A 334 -47.30 -23.95 -20.73
CA THR A 334 -47.89 -23.57 -19.44
C THR A 334 -47.76 -22.07 -19.20
N THR A 335 -48.60 -21.51 -18.32
CA THR A 335 -48.48 -20.09 -17.91
C THR A 335 -47.36 -19.83 -16.92
N LYS A 336 -46.89 -20.87 -16.24
CA LYS A 336 -45.83 -20.83 -15.21
C LYS A 336 -44.87 -21.99 -15.40
N ASN A 337 -43.73 -21.92 -14.73
CA ASN A 337 -42.72 -22.97 -14.82
C ASN A 337 -43.20 -24.28 -14.15
N VAL A 338 -42.91 -25.41 -14.79
CA VAL A 338 -43.36 -26.74 -14.35
C VAL A 338 -42.27 -27.79 -14.55
N TYR A 339 -42.39 -28.92 -13.86
CA TYR A 339 -41.73 -30.15 -14.29
C TYR A 339 -42.55 -30.81 -15.40
N VAL A 340 -41.88 -31.34 -16.41
CA VAL A 340 -42.47 -32.25 -17.38
C VAL A 340 -41.59 -33.49 -17.47
N TYR A 341 -42.18 -34.63 -17.19
CA TYR A 341 -41.54 -35.93 -17.38
C TYR A 341 -42.27 -36.69 -18.48
N GLN A 342 -41.51 -37.24 -19.42
CA GLN A 342 -42.03 -38.17 -20.40
C GLN A 342 -42.09 -39.56 -19.80
N LEU A 343 -43.28 -40.14 -19.85
CA LEU A 343 -43.56 -41.54 -19.58
C LEU A 343 -43.51 -42.25 -20.94
N LEU A 344 -42.58 -43.19 -21.13
CA LEU A 344 -42.37 -43.85 -22.43
C LEU A 344 -42.20 -45.34 -22.30
N ALA A 345 -42.21 -46.06 -23.43
CA ALA A 345 -41.76 -47.45 -23.45
C ALA A 345 -40.56 -47.69 -24.39
N GLY A 346 -39.74 -48.67 -24.00
CA GLY A 346 -38.53 -49.11 -24.66
C GLY A 346 -38.79 -49.99 -25.88
N VAL A 347 -39.88 -50.79 -25.87
CA VAL A 347 -40.36 -51.54 -27.05
C VAL A 347 -41.85 -51.32 -27.29
N ALA A 348 -42.33 -51.68 -28.48
CA ALA A 348 -43.68 -51.35 -28.93
C ALA A 348 -44.80 -52.14 -28.22
N ALA A 349 -44.59 -53.44 -27.95
CA ALA A 349 -45.66 -54.37 -27.58
C ALA A 349 -45.45 -55.02 -26.20
N SER A 350 -44.88 -54.29 -25.25
CA SER A 350 -44.74 -54.77 -23.86
C SER A 350 -44.78 -53.61 -22.87
N ASN A 351 -45.85 -53.56 -22.09
CA ASN A 351 -46.03 -52.56 -21.02
C ASN A 351 -45.12 -52.82 -19.79
N ALA A 352 -44.33 -53.90 -19.80
CA ALA A 352 -43.22 -54.09 -18.89
C ALA A 352 -42.06 -53.13 -19.18
N THR A 353 -41.85 -52.73 -20.44
CA THR A 353 -40.67 -51.97 -20.87
C THR A 353 -40.81 -50.47 -20.69
N ILE A 354 -41.27 -49.99 -19.55
CA ILE A 354 -41.50 -48.56 -19.32
C ILE A 354 -40.22 -47.83 -18.93
N GLY A 355 -40.17 -46.51 -19.15
CA GLY A 355 -39.03 -45.66 -18.77
C GLY A 355 -39.44 -44.23 -18.48
N PHE A 356 -38.49 -43.44 -17.96
CA PHE A 356 -38.73 -42.10 -17.44
C PHE A 356 -37.69 -41.08 -17.93
N ASN A 357 -38.15 -39.98 -18.52
CA ASN A 357 -37.26 -38.90 -18.95
C ASN A 357 -37.72 -37.55 -18.37
N TYR A 358 -36.85 -36.84 -17.66
CA TYR A 358 -37.07 -35.42 -17.45
C TYR A 358 -36.93 -34.67 -18.78
N ILE A 359 -37.95 -33.88 -19.14
CA ILE A 359 -37.95 -33.09 -20.37
C ILE A 359 -37.57 -31.65 -20.05
N PRO A 360 -36.43 -31.16 -20.58
CA PRO A 360 -36.01 -29.79 -20.37
C PRO A 360 -36.90 -28.81 -21.13
N PRO A 361 -37.10 -27.59 -20.60
CA PRO A 361 -37.86 -26.56 -21.27
C PRO A 361 -37.14 -26.07 -22.52
N LEU A 362 -37.92 -25.75 -23.55
CA LEU A 362 -37.42 -25.11 -24.77
C LEU A 362 -36.89 -23.72 -24.44
N ASN A 363 -35.68 -23.44 -24.91
CA ASN A 363 -35.12 -22.10 -24.89
C ASN A 363 -34.06 -21.98 -26.00
N CYS A 364 -33.81 -20.76 -26.47
CA CYS A 364 -32.85 -20.51 -27.54
C CYS A 364 -31.37 -20.50 -27.05
N TYR A 365 -31.14 -20.70 -25.76
CA TYR A 365 -29.82 -20.89 -25.12
C TYR A 365 -29.41 -22.37 -24.95
N LEU A 366 -30.25 -23.30 -25.42
CA LEU A 366 -29.90 -24.72 -25.47
C LEU A 366 -28.66 -24.92 -26.34
N PRO A 367 -27.81 -25.91 -26.03
CA PRO A 367 -26.54 -26.12 -26.70
C PRO A 367 -26.76 -26.34 -28.20
N ARG A 368 -25.79 -25.93 -29.02
CA ARG A 368 -25.78 -26.20 -30.47
C ARG A 368 -25.15 -27.55 -30.82
N LYS A 369 -24.59 -28.24 -29.82
CA LYS A 369 -23.86 -29.48 -30.00
C LYS A 369 -23.97 -30.36 -28.76
N ILE A 370 -24.20 -31.66 -28.98
CA ILE A 370 -24.02 -32.70 -27.98
C ILE A 370 -22.88 -33.57 -28.52
N ASP A 371 -21.66 -33.29 -28.08
CA ASP A 371 -20.45 -33.91 -28.63
C ASP A 371 -19.98 -35.04 -27.73
N GLU A 372 -20.30 -36.25 -28.20
CA GLU A 372 -19.93 -37.56 -27.66
C GLU A 372 -20.74 -38.02 -26.44
N ILE A 373 -21.92 -38.59 -26.70
CA ILE A 373 -22.60 -39.54 -25.80
C ILE A 373 -21.91 -40.90 -25.95
N GLY A 374 -21.15 -41.33 -24.96
CA GLY A 374 -20.40 -42.58 -25.01
C GLY A 374 -21.29 -43.83 -24.95
N ASN A 375 -21.02 -44.81 -25.83
CA ASN A 375 -21.64 -46.14 -25.78
C ASN A 375 -23.17 -46.13 -25.65
N ILE A 376 -23.87 -45.31 -26.43
CA ILE A 376 -25.30 -44.98 -26.22
C ILE A 376 -26.25 -46.18 -26.14
N ASN A 377 -25.88 -47.30 -26.77
CA ASN A 377 -26.67 -48.52 -26.88
C ASN A 377 -26.36 -49.58 -25.82
N ILE A 378 -25.52 -49.26 -24.83
CA ILE A 378 -25.15 -50.18 -23.75
C ILE A 378 -25.95 -49.87 -22.49
N LEU A 379 -26.80 -50.82 -22.08
CA LEU A 379 -27.34 -50.91 -20.73
C LEU A 379 -26.83 -52.24 -20.18
N PRO A 380 -25.88 -52.26 -19.22
CA PRO A 380 -25.20 -53.49 -18.84
C PRO A 380 -26.23 -54.54 -18.40
N PRO A 381 -26.12 -55.82 -18.79
CA PRO A 381 -25.08 -56.40 -19.63
C PRO A 381 -25.38 -56.37 -21.14
N THR A 382 -26.53 -55.83 -21.55
CA THR A 382 -27.04 -55.96 -22.92
C THR A 382 -26.66 -54.79 -23.83
N ILE A 383 -26.64 -55.10 -25.13
CA ILE A 383 -26.59 -54.12 -26.20
C ILE A 383 -28.00 -54.07 -26.78
N ASN A 384 -28.61 -52.88 -26.81
CA ASN A 384 -30.01 -52.72 -27.18
C ASN A 384 -30.16 -51.84 -28.43
N ASN A 385 -31.28 -51.98 -29.12
CA ASN A 385 -31.65 -51.04 -30.18
C ASN A 385 -32.14 -49.74 -29.53
N VAL A 386 -31.43 -48.65 -29.77
CA VAL A 386 -31.77 -47.33 -29.23
C VAL A 386 -32.30 -46.44 -30.34
N LYS A 387 -33.45 -45.81 -30.09
CA LYS A 387 -33.98 -44.73 -30.90
C LYS A 387 -33.56 -43.39 -30.31
N LEU A 388 -32.92 -42.57 -31.13
CA LEU A 388 -32.52 -41.21 -30.81
C LEU A 388 -33.56 -40.22 -31.32
N ASN A 389 -34.17 -39.47 -30.41
CA ASN A 389 -35.09 -38.39 -30.72
C ASN A 389 -34.34 -37.07 -30.61
N ILE A 390 -34.30 -36.26 -31.67
CA ILE A 390 -33.61 -34.95 -31.65
C ILE A 390 -34.67 -33.86 -31.76
N LEU A 391 -34.49 -32.78 -31.01
CA LEU A 391 -35.31 -31.58 -31.13
C LEU A 391 -34.40 -30.38 -31.42
N THR A 392 -34.76 -29.56 -32.39
CA THR A 392 -33.98 -28.38 -32.75
C THR A 392 -34.88 -27.28 -33.32
N GLU A 393 -34.37 -26.05 -33.35
CA GLU A 393 -35.11 -24.94 -33.95
C GLU A 393 -35.31 -25.13 -35.47
N THR A 394 -36.45 -24.69 -35.96
CA THR A 394 -36.80 -24.76 -37.39
C THR A 394 -35.73 -24.11 -38.26
N GLY A 395 -35.31 -24.82 -39.32
CA GLY A 395 -34.27 -24.38 -40.25
C GLY A 395 -32.83 -24.62 -39.79
N ALA A 396 -32.61 -25.36 -38.69
CA ALA A 396 -31.27 -25.76 -38.28
C ALA A 396 -30.68 -26.86 -39.19
N ALA A 397 -29.38 -26.81 -39.42
CA ALA A 397 -28.62 -27.85 -40.10
C ALA A 397 -28.16 -28.89 -39.07
N VAL A 398 -28.76 -30.08 -39.06
CA VAL A 398 -28.48 -31.15 -38.08
C VAL A 398 -27.61 -32.23 -38.70
N THR A 399 -26.60 -32.70 -37.97
CA THR A 399 -25.89 -33.94 -38.28
C THR A 399 -25.81 -34.87 -37.08
N VAL A 400 -25.79 -36.18 -37.34
CA VAL A 400 -25.55 -37.25 -36.38
C VAL A 400 -24.32 -38.01 -36.84
N ASN A 401 -23.27 -38.02 -36.01
CA ASN A 401 -21.95 -38.55 -36.35
C ASN A 401 -21.39 -37.99 -37.68
N GLY A 402 -21.65 -36.71 -37.95
CA GLY A 402 -21.23 -36.02 -39.18
C GLY A 402 -22.10 -36.31 -40.41
N GLY A 403 -23.04 -37.26 -40.34
CA GLY A 403 -24.01 -37.55 -41.40
C GLY A 403 -25.30 -36.75 -41.25
N ILE A 404 -25.87 -36.30 -42.36
CA ILE A 404 -27.18 -35.62 -42.36
C ILE A 404 -28.29 -36.69 -42.24
N PRO A 405 -29.22 -36.59 -41.27
CA PRO A 405 -30.36 -37.49 -41.19
C PRO A 405 -31.20 -37.47 -42.49
N PRO A 406 -31.59 -38.62 -43.06
CA PRO A 406 -32.46 -38.66 -44.24
C PRO A 406 -33.85 -38.09 -43.94
N ALA A 407 -34.57 -37.67 -44.98
CA ALA A 407 -35.91 -37.08 -44.84
C ALA A 407 -36.94 -37.98 -44.11
N THR A 408 -36.74 -39.30 -44.14
CA THR A 408 -37.55 -40.28 -43.38
C THR A 408 -37.26 -40.28 -41.87
N GLN A 409 -36.27 -39.52 -41.42
CA GLN A 409 -35.91 -39.34 -40.01
C GLN A 409 -36.15 -37.90 -39.53
N GLY A 410 -36.56 -36.98 -40.41
CA GLY A 410 -36.90 -35.60 -40.11
C GLY A 410 -36.23 -34.60 -41.09
N PRO A 411 -36.40 -33.29 -40.89
CA PRO A 411 -37.16 -32.67 -39.80
C PRO A 411 -38.67 -32.88 -39.95
N TYR A 412 -39.32 -33.27 -38.85
CA TYR A 412 -40.77 -33.30 -38.72
C TYR A 412 -41.26 -32.03 -38.03
N PRO A 413 -42.34 -31.39 -38.52
CA PRO A 413 -42.96 -30.26 -37.85
C PRO A 413 -43.51 -30.67 -36.47
N VAL A 414 -43.66 -29.71 -35.57
CA VAL A 414 -44.28 -29.92 -34.26
C VAL A 414 -45.61 -29.18 -34.22
N SER A 415 -46.71 -29.91 -34.17
CA SER A 415 -48.04 -29.28 -34.10
C SER A 415 -48.17 -28.41 -32.85
N GLY A 416 -48.56 -27.15 -33.04
CA GLY A 416 -48.68 -26.16 -31.98
C GLY A 416 -47.51 -25.18 -31.87
N THR A 417 -46.38 -25.41 -32.55
CA THR A 417 -45.29 -24.44 -32.64
C THR A 417 -44.57 -24.51 -33.99
N SER A 418 -44.31 -23.36 -34.62
CA SER A 418 -43.52 -23.28 -35.86
C SER A 418 -42.02 -23.11 -35.60
N SER A 419 -41.62 -22.89 -34.35
CA SER A 419 -40.24 -22.57 -33.98
C SER A 419 -39.36 -23.81 -33.84
N TRP A 420 -39.94 -24.99 -33.70
CA TRP A 420 -39.22 -26.23 -33.41
C TRP A 420 -39.60 -27.36 -34.37
N VAL A 421 -38.61 -28.18 -34.72
CA VAL A 421 -38.75 -29.41 -35.49
C VAL A 421 -38.08 -30.57 -34.77
N SER A 422 -38.53 -31.78 -35.05
CA SER A 422 -38.04 -33.00 -34.38
C SER A 422 -37.56 -34.04 -35.38
N TYR A 423 -36.65 -34.92 -34.95
CA TYR A 423 -36.13 -36.04 -35.72
C TYR A 423 -36.23 -37.32 -34.89
N SER A 424 -36.34 -38.46 -35.58
CA SER A 424 -36.22 -39.80 -34.99
C SER A 424 -35.19 -40.61 -35.79
N VAL A 425 -34.07 -40.94 -35.17
CA VAL A 425 -32.99 -41.73 -35.75
C VAL A 425 -32.96 -43.10 -35.07
N PRO A 426 -33.39 -44.18 -35.76
CA PRO A 426 -33.43 -45.52 -35.17
C PRO A 426 -32.05 -46.18 -35.12
N ASN A 427 -31.90 -47.15 -34.23
CA ASN A 427 -30.75 -48.07 -34.12
C ASN A 427 -29.39 -47.36 -34.01
N VAL A 428 -29.31 -46.29 -33.21
CA VAL A 428 -28.02 -45.64 -32.94
C VAL A 428 -27.14 -46.54 -32.06
N THR A 429 -25.84 -46.59 -32.35
CA THR A 429 -24.88 -47.45 -31.66
C THR A 429 -23.55 -46.75 -31.39
N GLY A 430 -22.82 -47.17 -30.36
CA GLY A 430 -21.50 -46.65 -30.04
C GLY A 430 -21.54 -45.20 -29.55
N ASN A 431 -20.54 -44.43 -29.95
CA ASN A 431 -20.46 -43.01 -29.58
C ASN A 431 -21.30 -42.17 -30.54
N VAL A 432 -22.08 -41.25 -29.98
CA VAL A 432 -22.97 -40.38 -30.77
C VAL A 432 -22.63 -38.92 -30.54
N THR A 433 -22.36 -38.20 -31.62
CA THR A 433 -22.24 -36.74 -31.68
C THR A 433 -23.39 -36.18 -32.49
N ILE A 434 -24.05 -35.17 -31.95
CA ILE A 434 -25.13 -34.43 -32.61
C ILE A 434 -24.67 -32.99 -32.75
N THR A 435 -24.64 -32.47 -33.97
CA THR A 435 -24.38 -31.05 -34.23
C THR A 435 -25.63 -30.42 -34.82
N SER A 436 -25.90 -29.18 -34.43
CA SER A 436 -26.94 -28.34 -35.01
C SER A 436 -26.42 -26.92 -35.20
N SER A 437 -26.87 -26.22 -36.25
CA SER A 437 -26.56 -24.79 -36.39
C SER A 437 -27.38 -23.90 -35.44
N LYS A 438 -28.33 -24.47 -34.69
CA LYS A 438 -29.18 -23.81 -33.70
C LYS A 438 -29.33 -24.67 -32.44
N ALA A 439 -30.12 -24.24 -31.47
CA ALA A 439 -30.39 -25.00 -30.25
C ALA A 439 -30.79 -26.46 -30.55
N VAL A 440 -30.22 -27.42 -29.81
CA VAL A 440 -30.51 -28.85 -29.96
C VAL A 440 -30.60 -29.56 -28.61
N THR A 441 -31.54 -30.49 -28.52
CA THR A 441 -31.63 -31.48 -27.44
C THR A 441 -31.81 -32.88 -28.03
N ALA A 442 -31.52 -33.91 -27.25
CA ALA A 442 -31.62 -35.29 -27.67
C ALA A 442 -32.16 -36.19 -26.56
N GLY A 443 -33.25 -36.90 -26.82
CA GLY A 443 -33.74 -37.99 -25.98
C GLY A 443 -33.40 -39.34 -26.58
N ILE A 444 -33.27 -40.36 -25.75
CA ILE A 444 -33.20 -41.77 -26.16
C ILE A 444 -34.35 -42.55 -25.56
N SER A 445 -34.77 -43.57 -26.31
CA SER A 445 -35.67 -44.62 -25.85
C SER A 445 -35.14 -45.95 -26.38
N GLY A 446 -35.03 -46.93 -25.50
CA GLY A 446 -34.49 -48.25 -25.83
C GLY A 446 -35.02 -49.32 -24.89
N GLY A 447 -34.88 -50.57 -25.29
CA GLY A 447 -35.33 -51.71 -24.51
C GLY A 447 -35.06 -53.03 -25.20
N SER A 448 -35.19 -54.12 -24.44
CA SER A 448 -35.09 -55.50 -24.92
C SER A 448 -35.86 -56.43 -24.00
N GLY A 449 -36.73 -57.28 -24.57
CA GLY A 449 -37.60 -58.17 -23.80
C GLY A 449 -38.54 -57.36 -22.91
N VAL A 450 -38.34 -57.47 -21.59
CA VAL A 450 -39.13 -56.79 -20.54
C VAL A 450 -38.40 -55.61 -19.90
N VAL A 451 -37.20 -55.27 -20.39
CA VAL A 451 -36.44 -54.07 -19.97
C VAL A 451 -36.70 -52.92 -20.92
N GLY A 452 -37.09 -51.76 -20.40
CA GLY A 452 -37.18 -50.48 -21.11
C GLY A 452 -36.50 -49.37 -20.34
N TYR A 453 -36.03 -48.35 -21.05
CA TYR A 453 -35.34 -47.23 -20.43
C TYR A 453 -35.45 -45.96 -21.28
N GLY A 454 -35.35 -44.83 -20.60
CA GLY A 454 -35.21 -43.50 -21.18
C GLY A 454 -33.83 -42.91 -20.89
N GLY A 455 -33.41 -41.95 -21.68
CA GLY A 455 -32.40 -40.98 -21.25
C GLY A 455 -32.61 -39.68 -21.99
N TYR A 456 -32.27 -38.54 -21.39
CA TYR A 456 -32.41 -37.25 -22.06
C TYR A 456 -31.16 -36.41 -21.90
N PHE A 457 -30.54 -36.07 -23.03
CA PHE A 457 -29.32 -35.31 -23.21
C PHE A 457 -29.63 -33.89 -23.70
N ALA A 458 -29.38 -32.90 -22.86
CA ALA A 458 -29.64 -31.51 -23.18
C ALA A 458 -28.77 -30.56 -22.37
N GLY A 459 -28.74 -29.29 -22.78
CA GLY A 459 -28.45 -28.21 -21.84
C GLY A 459 -29.70 -27.83 -21.06
N PHE A 460 -29.51 -27.24 -19.91
CA PHE A 460 -30.59 -26.59 -19.16
C PHE A 460 -30.57 -25.10 -19.47
N SER A 461 -31.66 -24.38 -19.19
CA SER A 461 -31.68 -22.91 -19.17
C SER A 461 -30.84 -22.38 -18.01
N SER A 462 -29.57 -22.77 -17.95
CA SER A 462 -28.57 -22.24 -17.04
C SER A 462 -27.86 -21.13 -17.78
N ILE A 463 -27.85 -19.94 -17.18
CA ILE A 463 -26.92 -18.89 -17.60
C ILE A 463 -25.52 -19.52 -17.60
N PRO A 464 -24.78 -19.48 -18.72
CA PRO A 464 -23.48 -20.11 -18.79
C PRO A 464 -22.55 -19.47 -17.76
N VAL A 465 -21.62 -20.25 -17.23
CA VAL A 465 -20.71 -19.75 -16.20
C VAL A 465 -19.27 -19.96 -16.61
N ILE A 466 -18.44 -18.99 -16.23
CA ILE A 466 -17.00 -19.01 -16.44
C ILE A 466 -16.38 -20.22 -15.72
N ALA A 467 -15.65 -21.05 -16.46
CA ALA A 467 -14.76 -22.06 -15.95
C ALA A 467 -13.30 -21.56 -15.93
N LYS A 468 -12.45 -22.29 -15.22
CA LYS A 468 -11.00 -22.20 -15.39
C LYS A 468 -10.54 -23.23 -16.42
N GLN A 469 -9.78 -22.79 -17.42
CA GLN A 469 -9.12 -23.67 -18.38
C GLN A 469 -7.81 -24.23 -17.80
N THR A 470 -7.00 -23.36 -17.19
CA THR A 470 -5.74 -23.69 -16.50
C THR A 470 -5.46 -22.68 -15.39
N GLY A 471 -4.59 -23.03 -14.44
CA GLY A 471 -4.17 -22.16 -13.33
C GLY A 471 -5.24 -21.96 -12.25
N ASP A 472 -4.81 -21.57 -11.05
CA ASP A 472 -5.69 -21.40 -9.88
C ASP A 472 -5.85 -19.93 -9.44
N CYS A 473 -4.90 -19.07 -9.83
CA CYS A 473 -4.82 -17.67 -9.43
C CYS A 473 -3.95 -16.88 -10.42
N ILE A 474 -3.87 -15.55 -10.27
CA ILE A 474 -2.97 -14.73 -11.08
C ILE A 474 -1.55 -14.69 -10.49
N PRO A 475 -0.49 -14.73 -11.32
CA PRO A 475 -0.52 -14.94 -12.77
C PRO A 475 -0.74 -16.42 -13.13
N GLY A 476 -1.40 -16.69 -14.27
CA GLY A 476 -1.48 -18.03 -14.87
C GLY A 476 -2.87 -18.65 -14.94
N ILE A 477 -3.87 -18.09 -14.25
CA ILE A 477 -5.27 -18.49 -14.46
C ILE A 477 -5.75 -18.07 -15.85
N VAL A 478 -6.40 -18.99 -16.55
CA VAL A 478 -7.10 -18.75 -17.81
C VAL A 478 -8.56 -19.06 -17.59
N LEU A 479 -9.42 -18.08 -17.82
CA LEU A 479 -10.86 -18.21 -17.75
C LEU A 479 -11.42 -18.58 -19.11
N GLU A 480 -12.42 -19.45 -19.15
CA GLU A 480 -13.05 -19.93 -20.37
C GLU A 480 -14.57 -20.04 -20.20
N LEU A 481 -15.27 -19.76 -21.28
CA LEU A 481 -16.69 -20.00 -21.48
C LEU A 481 -16.87 -20.90 -22.71
N ASP A 482 -18.00 -21.59 -22.78
CA ASP A 482 -18.35 -22.43 -23.94
C ASP A 482 -18.28 -21.63 -25.25
N ASP A 483 -17.76 -22.26 -26.31
CA ASP A 483 -17.48 -21.65 -27.62
C ASP A 483 -18.69 -21.59 -28.56
N SER A 484 -19.88 -21.99 -28.10
CA SER A 484 -21.10 -22.06 -28.93
C SER A 484 -21.90 -20.75 -29.06
N PHE A 485 -21.42 -19.65 -28.49
CA PHE A 485 -22.11 -18.35 -28.51
C PHE A 485 -21.63 -17.44 -29.66
N ASP A 486 -22.49 -16.54 -30.13
CA ASP A 486 -22.19 -15.70 -31.31
C ASP A 486 -21.26 -14.53 -30.97
N SER A 487 -21.28 -14.03 -29.73
CA SER A 487 -20.36 -13.00 -29.26
C SER A 487 -20.07 -13.12 -27.77
N TYR A 488 -18.91 -12.59 -27.39
CA TYR A 488 -18.41 -12.52 -26.02
C TYR A 488 -17.97 -11.10 -25.73
N GLN A 489 -18.16 -10.64 -24.51
CA GLN A 489 -17.53 -9.44 -23.99
C GLN A 489 -17.24 -9.66 -22.50
N TRP A 490 -15.96 -9.70 -22.12
CA TRP A 490 -15.56 -9.85 -20.72
C TRP A 490 -15.66 -8.52 -19.98
N TYR A 491 -16.00 -8.59 -18.70
CA TYR A 491 -16.08 -7.48 -17.76
C TYR A 491 -15.23 -7.80 -16.54
N LYS A 492 -14.58 -6.77 -15.99
CA LYS A 492 -13.96 -6.79 -14.66
C LYS A 492 -14.67 -5.75 -13.80
N ASP A 493 -15.20 -6.16 -12.65
CA ASP A 493 -15.91 -5.30 -11.70
C ASP A 493 -17.03 -4.49 -12.39
N ASN A 494 -17.79 -5.16 -13.28
CA ASN A 494 -18.84 -4.60 -14.14
C ASN A 494 -18.39 -3.58 -15.22
N VAL A 495 -17.08 -3.41 -15.43
CA VAL A 495 -16.52 -2.56 -16.49
C VAL A 495 -16.05 -3.44 -17.66
N PRO A 496 -16.45 -3.15 -18.91
CA PRO A 496 -16.04 -3.96 -20.07
C PRO A 496 -14.53 -3.86 -20.27
N ILE A 497 -13.89 -5.02 -20.48
CA ILE A 497 -12.47 -5.12 -20.79
C ILE A 497 -12.30 -4.93 -22.31
N PRO A 498 -11.65 -3.84 -22.77
CA PRO A 498 -11.54 -3.57 -24.19
C PRO A 498 -10.83 -4.71 -24.95
N GLY A 499 -11.45 -5.18 -26.05
CA GLY A 499 -10.89 -6.21 -26.92
C GLY A 499 -11.00 -7.66 -26.41
N ALA A 500 -11.52 -7.87 -25.19
CA ALA A 500 -11.78 -9.21 -24.67
C ALA A 500 -13.10 -9.76 -25.22
N THR A 501 -13.08 -10.20 -26.49
CA THR A 501 -14.27 -10.66 -27.24
C THR A 501 -14.23 -12.13 -27.65
N THR A 502 -13.32 -12.91 -27.05
CA THR A 502 -13.16 -14.35 -27.27
C THR A 502 -13.83 -15.16 -26.15
N ASN A 503 -14.03 -16.46 -26.37
CA ASN A 503 -14.60 -17.37 -25.37
C ASN A 503 -13.64 -17.65 -24.20
N SER A 504 -12.38 -17.23 -24.28
CA SER A 504 -11.41 -17.30 -23.19
C SER A 504 -10.81 -15.92 -22.88
N TYR A 505 -10.30 -15.76 -21.65
CA TYR A 505 -9.61 -14.56 -21.18
C TYR A 505 -8.55 -14.91 -20.13
N ILE A 506 -7.43 -14.17 -20.12
CA ILE A 506 -6.35 -14.33 -19.14
C ILE A 506 -6.36 -13.13 -18.19
N PRO A 507 -6.93 -13.24 -16.99
CA PRO A 507 -6.87 -12.19 -15.97
C PRO A 507 -5.44 -11.78 -15.62
N THR A 508 -5.22 -10.47 -15.53
CA THR A 508 -3.96 -9.88 -15.05
C THR A 508 -4.11 -9.19 -13.69
N GLN A 509 -5.35 -9.06 -13.20
CA GLN A 509 -5.69 -8.41 -11.93
C GLN A 509 -6.75 -9.23 -11.20
N SER A 510 -6.69 -9.26 -9.86
CA SER A 510 -7.75 -9.83 -9.04
C SER A 510 -9.03 -8.98 -9.17
N GLY A 511 -10.18 -9.61 -8.97
CA GLY A 511 -11.48 -8.95 -9.10
C GLY A 511 -12.61 -9.89 -9.49
N GLU A 512 -13.78 -9.30 -9.74
CA GLU A 512 -14.99 -9.98 -10.16
C GLU A 512 -15.09 -9.97 -11.69
N TYR A 513 -15.13 -11.14 -12.30
CA TYR A 513 -15.21 -11.30 -13.75
C TYR A 513 -16.59 -11.81 -14.18
N THR A 514 -17.15 -11.21 -15.22
CA THR A 514 -18.38 -11.67 -15.90
C THR A 514 -18.20 -11.60 -17.41
N VAL A 515 -19.02 -12.34 -18.16
CA VAL A 515 -19.05 -12.27 -19.63
C VAL A 515 -20.47 -11.98 -20.09
N LYS A 516 -20.64 -11.01 -20.99
CA LYS A 516 -21.89 -10.82 -21.72
C LYS A 516 -21.83 -11.64 -23.01
N ILE A 517 -22.86 -12.43 -23.27
CA ILE A 517 -22.96 -13.26 -24.46
C ILE A 517 -24.25 -13.01 -25.24
N THR A 518 -24.22 -13.34 -26.53
CA THR A 518 -25.39 -13.31 -27.41
C THR A 518 -25.52 -14.62 -28.18
N VAL A 519 -26.76 -15.04 -28.43
CA VAL A 519 -27.09 -16.22 -29.26
C VAL A 519 -28.30 -15.90 -30.11
N GLY A 520 -28.16 -15.94 -31.43
CA GLY A 520 -29.22 -15.69 -32.41
C GLY A 520 -30.04 -14.44 -32.08
N SER A 521 -31.35 -14.65 -31.88
CA SER A 521 -32.30 -13.61 -31.48
C SER A 521 -32.56 -13.55 -29.97
N CYS A 522 -31.86 -14.34 -29.15
CA CYS A 522 -32.05 -14.33 -27.70
C CYS A 522 -31.61 -12.98 -27.08
N PRO A 523 -32.33 -12.46 -26.07
CA PRO A 523 -31.88 -11.30 -25.30
C PRO A 523 -30.53 -11.62 -24.64
N ALA A 524 -29.53 -10.76 -24.82
CA ALA A 524 -28.19 -10.98 -24.26
C ALA A 524 -28.22 -11.25 -22.75
N ILE A 525 -27.43 -12.23 -22.30
CA ILE A 525 -27.29 -12.58 -20.89
C ILE A 525 -25.86 -12.32 -20.41
N ILE A 526 -25.72 -12.05 -19.11
CA ILE A 526 -24.44 -11.86 -18.43
C ILE A 526 -24.25 -13.05 -17.49
N THR A 527 -23.07 -13.68 -17.52
CA THR A 527 -22.72 -14.79 -16.64
C THR A 527 -22.77 -14.37 -15.16
N PRO A 528 -22.95 -15.31 -14.22
CA PRO A 528 -22.62 -15.06 -12.82
C PRO A 528 -21.17 -14.61 -12.64
N VAL A 529 -20.91 -13.94 -11.51
CA VAL A 529 -19.57 -13.45 -11.14
C VAL A 529 -18.62 -14.61 -10.85
N TYR A 530 -17.45 -14.60 -11.49
CA TYR A 530 -16.31 -15.42 -11.15
C TYR A 530 -15.26 -14.58 -10.42
N LYS A 531 -14.84 -15.00 -9.22
CA LYS A 531 -13.83 -14.28 -8.43
C LYS A 531 -12.43 -14.80 -8.76
N VAL A 532 -11.54 -13.90 -9.18
CA VAL A 532 -10.13 -14.20 -9.45
C VAL A 532 -9.26 -13.67 -8.31
N PHE A 533 -8.41 -14.53 -7.76
CA PHE A 533 -7.49 -14.22 -6.66
C PHE A 533 -6.04 -14.15 -7.14
N THR A 534 -5.22 -13.41 -6.40
CA THR A 534 -3.75 -13.39 -6.57
C THR A 534 -3.14 -14.62 -5.92
N CYS A 535 -2.14 -15.24 -6.57
CA CYS A 535 -1.41 -16.35 -5.96
C CYS A 535 -0.62 -15.88 -4.73
N LEU A 536 -0.29 -16.83 -3.84
CA LEU A 536 0.64 -16.57 -2.74
C LEU A 536 1.96 -16.07 -3.34
N ALA A 537 2.34 -14.85 -3.02
CA ALA A 537 3.63 -14.32 -3.45
C ALA A 537 4.73 -14.95 -2.58
N GLU A 538 5.73 -15.56 -3.22
CA GLU A 538 6.92 -16.07 -2.54
C GLU A 538 8.09 -15.16 -2.86
N THR A 539 8.66 -14.54 -1.84
CA THR A 539 9.76 -13.58 -2.00
C THR A 539 10.92 -13.92 -1.07
N THR A 540 12.09 -13.39 -1.38
CA THR A 540 13.29 -13.52 -0.56
C THR A 540 13.78 -12.13 -0.17
N SER A 541 14.08 -11.93 1.10
CA SER A 541 14.64 -10.69 1.62
C SER A 541 15.93 -10.99 2.37
N ASN A 542 16.91 -10.10 2.26
CA ASN A 542 18.20 -10.24 2.94
C ASN A 542 18.38 -9.06 3.90
N GLN A 543 18.65 -9.34 5.18
CA GLN A 543 18.93 -8.31 6.17
C GLN A 543 20.14 -8.66 7.03
N THR A 544 20.78 -7.62 7.58
CA THR A 544 21.85 -7.79 8.56
C THR A 544 21.32 -7.45 9.96
N VAL A 545 21.66 -8.30 10.92
CA VAL A 545 21.37 -8.11 12.35
C VAL A 545 22.69 -7.77 13.04
N CYS A 546 22.79 -6.53 13.50
CA CYS A 546 23.85 -6.11 14.39
C CYS A 546 23.45 -6.43 15.84
N ASP A 547 24.13 -5.85 16.84
CA ASP A 547 23.91 -6.26 18.24
C ASP A 547 22.45 -6.15 18.70
N GLY A 548 22.00 -7.18 19.43
CA GLY A 548 20.69 -7.20 20.08
C GLY A 548 19.55 -7.70 19.18
N VAL A 549 18.36 -7.15 19.39
CA VAL A 549 17.11 -7.59 18.74
C VAL A 549 16.84 -6.74 17.50
N LYS A 550 16.51 -7.38 16.38
CA LYS A 550 16.07 -6.73 15.15
C LYS A 550 14.55 -6.77 15.05
N PHE A 551 13.92 -5.62 14.85
CA PHE A 551 12.51 -5.52 14.50
C PHE A 551 12.32 -5.55 12.99
N ILE A 552 11.42 -6.40 12.53
CA ILE A 552 11.09 -6.63 11.13
C ILE A 552 9.60 -6.30 10.97
N VAL A 553 9.31 -5.27 10.19
CA VAL A 553 7.94 -4.86 9.86
C VAL A 553 7.54 -5.55 8.55
N PRO A 554 6.60 -6.50 8.55
CA PRO A 554 6.11 -7.12 7.32
C PRO A 554 5.59 -6.05 6.35
N THR A 555 6.02 -6.12 5.09
CA THR A 555 5.63 -5.19 4.03
C THR A 555 5.51 -5.95 2.72
N PHE A 556 4.46 -5.68 1.96
CA PHE A 556 4.27 -6.31 0.65
C PHE A 556 5.32 -5.86 -0.36
N THR A 557 5.80 -6.80 -1.17
CA THR A 557 6.75 -6.51 -2.26
C THR A 557 6.03 -5.89 -3.46
N ASN A 558 4.85 -6.41 -3.83
CA ASN A 558 4.13 -6.04 -5.05
C ASN A 558 2.66 -5.61 -4.84
N SER A 559 2.08 -5.87 -3.66
CA SER A 559 0.70 -5.49 -3.36
C SER A 559 0.61 -4.11 -2.72
N THR A 560 -0.47 -3.39 -3.01
CA THR A 560 -0.80 -2.10 -2.37
C THR A 560 -1.66 -2.25 -1.12
N GLN A 561 -2.01 -3.48 -0.73
CA GLN A 561 -2.81 -3.73 0.47
C GLN A 561 -2.02 -3.41 1.74
N SER A 562 -2.72 -3.02 2.81
CA SER A 562 -2.11 -2.89 4.13
C SER A 562 -2.03 -4.25 4.80
N VAL A 563 -0.89 -4.57 5.42
CA VAL A 563 -0.74 -5.80 6.19
C VAL A 563 -1.69 -5.81 7.38
N VAL A 564 -2.37 -6.93 7.61
CA VAL A 564 -3.22 -7.14 8.78
C VAL A 564 -2.40 -7.85 9.87
N PRO A 565 -2.12 -7.20 11.02
CA PRO A 565 -1.27 -7.76 12.09
C PRO A 565 -1.63 -9.19 12.52
N GLY A 566 -2.92 -9.49 12.69
CA GLY A 566 -3.39 -10.81 13.11
C GLY A 566 -3.18 -11.94 12.10
N THR A 567 -2.69 -11.64 10.90
CA THR A 567 -2.39 -12.64 9.86
C THR A 567 -0.91 -13.02 9.80
N VAL A 568 -0.05 -12.31 10.54
CA VAL A 568 1.40 -12.56 10.54
C VAL A 568 1.68 -13.86 11.27
N THR A 569 2.39 -14.76 10.62
CA THR A 569 2.75 -16.09 11.15
C THR A 569 4.18 -16.44 10.78
N ILE A 570 4.90 -17.12 11.67
CA ILE A 570 6.21 -17.71 11.37
C ILE A 570 5.96 -19.16 10.93
N ILE A 571 6.30 -19.46 9.69
CA ILE A 571 6.12 -20.78 9.06
C ILE A 571 7.30 -21.69 9.40
N THR A 572 8.52 -21.15 9.30
CA THR A 572 9.75 -21.86 9.64
C THR A 572 10.54 -20.98 10.58
N PRO A 573 10.75 -21.37 11.85
CA PRO A 573 11.51 -20.57 12.80
C PRO A 573 13.01 -20.53 12.45
N PRO A 574 13.75 -19.51 12.93
CA PRO A 574 15.20 -19.46 12.78
C PRO A 574 15.90 -20.60 13.54
N VAL A 575 17.07 -21.02 13.06
CA VAL A 575 17.87 -22.08 13.69
C VAL A 575 18.80 -21.53 14.76
N ASN A 576 19.36 -20.35 14.52
CA ASN A 576 20.40 -19.73 15.36
C ASN A 576 19.90 -18.48 16.10
N GLY A 577 18.60 -18.41 16.34
CA GLY A 577 17.94 -17.30 17.01
C GLY A 577 16.51 -17.62 17.41
N THR A 578 15.79 -16.62 17.90
CA THR A 578 14.36 -16.70 18.24
C THR A 578 13.63 -15.56 17.55
N ALA A 579 12.56 -15.86 16.83
CA ALA A 579 11.67 -14.88 16.23
C ALA A 579 10.32 -14.91 16.95
N VAL A 580 9.84 -13.74 17.41
CA VAL A 580 8.58 -13.58 18.14
C VAL A 580 7.74 -12.51 17.47
N ILE A 581 6.44 -12.76 17.31
CA ILE A 581 5.49 -11.84 16.68
C ILE A 581 4.80 -11.04 17.79
N ASP A 582 4.72 -9.72 17.63
CA ASP A 582 3.79 -8.89 18.40
C ASP A 582 2.38 -9.06 17.81
N PRO A 583 1.41 -9.64 18.54
CA PRO A 583 0.08 -9.92 18.01
C PRO A 583 -0.75 -8.66 17.71
N ILE A 584 -0.39 -7.50 18.27
CA ILE A 584 -1.10 -6.24 18.05
C ILE A 584 -0.58 -5.55 16.79
N THR A 585 0.73 -5.49 16.62
CA THR A 585 1.36 -4.73 15.53
C THR A 585 1.77 -5.58 14.33
N GLY A 586 1.91 -6.90 14.51
CA GLY A 586 2.41 -7.83 13.49
C GLY A 586 3.93 -7.73 13.27
N VAL A 587 4.63 -6.92 14.05
CA VAL A 587 6.08 -6.76 13.97
C VAL A 587 6.77 -8.01 14.51
N ILE A 588 7.78 -8.48 13.79
CA ILE A 588 8.57 -9.65 14.17
C ILE A 588 9.85 -9.17 14.85
N SER A 589 10.08 -9.62 16.09
CA SER A 589 11.30 -9.40 16.84
C SER A 589 12.20 -10.61 16.70
N TYR A 590 13.35 -10.45 16.05
CA TYR A 590 14.38 -11.49 15.93
C TYR A 590 15.52 -11.22 16.91
N ALA A 591 15.84 -12.19 17.75
CA ALA A 591 16.98 -12.17 18.67
C ALA A 591 17.93 -13.33 18.31
N PRO A 592 19.20 -13.07 17.93
CA PRO A 592 20.16 -14.15 17.71
C PRO A 592 20.47 -14.89 19.01
N ALA A 593 20.88 -16.15 18.90
CA ALA A 593 21.37 -16.91 20.04
C ALA A 593 22.62 -16.23 20.64
N PHE A 594 22.84 -16.43 21.94
CA PHE A 594 23.95 -15.80 22.65
C PHE A 594 25.30 -16.09 21.96
N ASN A 595 26.05 -15.03 21.63
CA ASN A 595 27.33 -15.06 20.90
C ASN A 595 27.29 -15.70 19.50
N TYR A 596 26.11 -15.85 18.88
CA TYR A 596 26.04 -16.36 17.52
C TYR A 596 26.40 -15.28 16.49
N VAL A 597 27.29 -15.63 15.56
CA VAL A 597 27.70 -14.81 14.41
C VAL A 597 27.67 -15.71 13.18
N GLY A 598 27.01 -15.28 12.11
CA GLY A 598 26.84 -16.08 10.91
C GLY A 598 25.46 -15.93 10.26
N PRO A 599 25.18 -16.74 9.21
CA PRO A 599 23.90 -16.71 8.52
C PRO A 599 22.81 -17.42 9.32
N ASP A 600 21.64 -16.81 9.42
CA ASP A 600 20.42 -17.44 9.90
C ASP A 600 19.29 -17.18 8.90
N SER A 601 18.18 -17.88 8.99
CA SER A 601 17.04 -17.63 8.12
C SER A 601 15.74 -18.11 8.74
N PHE A 602 14.66 -17.40 8.48
CA PHE A 602 13.33 -17.87 8.84
C PHE A 602 12.30 -17.47 7.78
N VAL A 603 11.18 -18.18 7.76
CA VAL A 603 10.09 -17.95 6.81
C VAL A 603 8.88 -17.44 7.57
N TYR A 604 8.32 -16.32 7.13
CA TYR A 604 7.08 -15.78 7.68
C TYR A 604 6.07 -15.46 6.58
N LYS A 605 4.80 -15.49 6.93
CA LYS A 605 3.66 -15.24 6.03
C LYS A 605 2.73 -14.19 6.63
N PHE A 606 2.17 -13.33 5.80
CA PHE A 606 1.18 -12.33 6.19
C PHE A 606 0.20 -12.06 5.03
N CYS A 607 -0.94 -11.45 5.35
CA CYS A 607 -2.01 -11.15 4.40
C CYS A 607 -2.53 -9.71 4.53
N GLY A 608 -3.17 -9.26 3.46
CA GLY A 608 -3.66 -7.89 3.30
C GLY A 608 -5.07 -7.66 3.88
N ASN A 609 -5.51 -6.42 3.83
CA ASN A 609 -6.74 -5.94 4.44
C ASN A 609 -7.99 -6.03 3.55
N ASN A 610 -7.87 -6.50 2.30
CA ASN A 610 -9.03 -6.64 1.43
C ASN A 610 -9.82 -7.92 1.79
N PRO A 611 -11.08 -7.82 2.24
CA PRO A 611 -11.86 -9.00 2.66
C PRO A 611 -12.36 -9.85 1.49
N ASN A 612 -12.44 -9.28 0.28
CA ASN A 612 -12.99 -9.96 -0.89
C ASN A 612 -11.88 -10.56 -1.79
N PHE A 613 -10.72 -9.90 -1.83
CA PHE A 613 -9.56 -10.29 -2.65
C PHE A 613 -8.27 -10.10 -1.84
N THR A 614 -8.10 -10.92 -0.80
CA THR A 614 -6.95 -10.85 0.10
C THR A 614 -5.68 -11.28 -0.63
N ASP A 615 -4.67 -10.39 -0.66
CA ASP A 615 -3.32 -10.76 -1.11
C ASP A 615 -2.55 -11.32 0.09
N CYS A 616 -1.77 -12.38 -0.12
CA CYS A 616 -0.88 -12.93 0.90
C CYS A 616 0.54 -13.07 0.34
N GLU A 617 1.53 -12.90 1.19
CA GLU A 617 2.94 -13.02 0.85
C GLU A 617 3.65 -13.88 1.90
N GLN A 618 4.54 -14.75 1.42
CA GLN A 618 5.45 -15.55 2.21
C GLN A 618 6.88 -15.12 1.88
N VAL A 619 7.60 -14.67 2.91
CA VAL A 619 8.95 -14.14 2.77
C VAL A 619 9.92 -15.11 3.39
N THR A 620 10.90 -15.56 2.61
CA THR A 620 12.12 -16.19 3.12
C THR A 620 13.09 -15.07 3.50
N LEU A 621 13.26 -14.84 4.80
CA LEU A 621 14.17 -13.82 5.31
C LEU A 621 15.52 -14.44 5.66
N ASN A 622 16.53 -14.13 4.84
CA ASN A 622 17.91 -14.47 5.14
C ASN A 622 18.52 -13.36 6.00
N LEU A 623 19.11 -13.76 7.12
CA LEU A 623 19.74 -12.89 8.09
C LEU A 623 21.24 -13.14 8.09
N THR A 624 22.04 -12.07 8.17
CA THR A 624 23.45 -12.15 8.52
C THR A 624 23.64 -11.52 9.89
N VAL A 625 23.94 -12.34 10.90
CA VAL A 625 24.24 -11.86 12.26
C VAL A 625 25.72 -11.47 12.32
N SER A 626 26.01 -10.22 12.67
CA SER A 626 27.36 -9.67 12.72
C SER A 626 27.58 -8.85 13.98
N GLU A 627 28.75 -8.97 14.59
CA GLU A 627 29.17 -8.10 15.68
C GLU A 627 29.47 -6.69 15.15
N SER A 628 29.16 -5.67 15.96
CA SER A 628 29.59 -4.30 15.67
C SER A 628 31.09 -4.11 15.92
N PRO A 629 31.74 -3.20 15.19
CA PRO A 629 33.17 -2.93 15.37
C PRO A 629 33.48 -2.40 16.77
N ILE A 630 34.65 -2.78 17.30
CA ILE A 630 35.16 -2.32 18.59
C ILE A 630 35.79 -0.95 18.40
N VAL A 631 35.37 0.02 19.21
CA VAL A 631 35.87 1.39 19.17
C VAL A 631 36.33 1.87 20.54
N ASN A 632 37.28 2.80 20.54
CA ASN A 632 37.79 3.50 21.72
C ASN A 632 37.67 5.02 21.49
N ASN A 633 37.39 5.76 22.56
CA ASN A 633 37.45 7.21 22.52
C ASN A 633 38.90 7.70 22.39
N ALA A 634 39.09 8.84 21.73
CA ALA A 634 40.39 9.43 21.50
C ALA A 634 40.38 10.94 21.82
N SER A 635 41.56 11.55 21.91
CA SER A 635 41.68 12.99 22.09
C SER A 635 42.69 13.57 21.10
N LEU A 636 42.39 14.76 20.61
CA LEU A 636 43.27 15.55 19.76
C LEU A 636 43.41 16.95 20.34
N ARG A 637 44.62 17.49 20.30
CA ARG A 637 44.92 18.86 20.70
C ARG A 637 45.65 19.58 19.58
N THR A 638 45.32 20.85 19.38
CA THR A 638 45.97 21.70 18.38
C THR A 638 46.02 23.14 18.90
N CYS A 639 46.87 23.96 18.28
CA CYS A 639 46.97 25.37 18.61
C CYS A 639 45.79 26.14 18.03
N PHE A 640 45.42 27.24 18.68
CA PHE A 640 44.45 28.20 18.14
C PHE A 640 44.86 28.71 16.75
N LEU A 641 43.88 29.17 15.98
CA LEU A 641 44.10 29.86 14.71
C LEU A 641 44.12 31.38 14.92
N GLU A 642 45.09 32.08 14.35
CA GLU A 642 45.22 33.55 14.43
C GLU A 642 43.98 34.30 13.92
N ALA A 643 43.27 33.74 12.93
CA ALA A 643 42.03 34.32 12.42
C ALA A 643 40.85 34.24 13.42
N ASN A 644 40.85 33.23 14.30
CA ASN A 644 39.83 33.04 15.34
C ASN A 644 40.38 32.18 16.48
N HIS A 645 40.73 32.84 17.59
CA HIS A 645 41.35 32.21 18.75
C HIS A 645 40.49 31.16 19.46
N ALA A 646 39.19 31.09 19.18
CA ALA A 646 38.30 30.07 19.72
C ALA A 646 38.38 28.73 18.96
N THR A 647 39.07 28.68 17.82
CA THR A 647 39.09 27.51 16.92
C THR A 647 40.50 27.02 16.63
N GLY A 648 40.63 25.73 16.33
CA GLY A 648 41.87 25.07 15.93
C GLY A 648 41.68 24.20 14.69
N LEU A 649 42.77 23.92 13.95
CA LEU A 649 42.75 23.00 12.81
C LEU A 649 43.10 21.58 13.28
N PHE A 650 42.15 20.65 13.14
CA PHE A 650 42.27 19.26 13.54
C PHE A 650 42.34 18.33 12.33
N ASN A 651 43.25 17.35 12.40
CA ASN A 651 43.22 16.17 11.54
C ASN A 651 42.60 15.01 12.32
N LEU A 652 41.31 14.77 12.11
CA LEU A 652 40.52 13.74 12.79
C LEU A 652 40.99 12.32 12.45
N THR A 653 41.73 12.12 11.36
CA THR A 653 42.26 10.80 11.00
C THR A 653 43.39 10.32 11.91
N ASN A 654 44.03 11.25 12.63
CA ASN A 654 45.05 10.92 13.64
C ASN A 654 44.45 10.34 14.92
N ALA A 655 43.13 10.47 15.14
CA ALA A 655 42.46 9.87 16.27
C ALA A 655 42.39 8.34 16.10
N THR A 656 43.11 7.61 16.95
CA THR A 656 43.16 6.14 16.91
C THR A 656 41.92 5.56 17.61
N VAL A 657 40.78 5.59 16.91
CA VAL A 657 39.48 5.15 17.46
C VAL A 657 39.23 3.64 17.36
N THR A 658 40.04 2.88 16.61
CA THR A 658 39.95 1.42 16.52
C THR A 658 41.24 0.84 15.93
N ALA A 659 41.56 -0.40 16.30
CA ALA A 659 42.66 -1.19 15.73
C ALA A 659 42.17 -2.25 14.71
N GLN A 660 40.86 -2.39 14.50
CA GLN A 660 40.30 -3.38 13.59
C GLN A 660 40.55 -3.01 12.12
N ALA A 661 40.98 -3.99 11.33
CA ALA A 661 41.15 -3.86 9.88
C ALA A 661 39.81 -4.05 9.14
N GLY A 662 39.70 -3.52 7.90
CA GLY A 662 38.51 -3.70 7.07
C GLY A 662 37.28 -2.87 7.46
N VAL A 663 37.48 -1.82 8.26
CA VAL A 663 36.42 -0.89 8.69
C VAL A 663 36.47 0.42 7.89
N THR A 664 35.32 1.01 7.64
CA THR A 664 35.17 2.37 7.08
C THR A 664 34.92 3.36 8.21
N LYS A 665 35.57 4.53 8.17
CA LYS A 665 35.39 5.61 9.16
C LYS A 665 34.72 6.81 8.52
N LYS A 666 33.66 7.31 9.13
CA LYS A 666 32.98 8.56 8.77
C LYS A 666 32.93 9.49 9.98
N TYR A 667 32.95 10.80 9.75
CA TYR A 667 33.15 11.81 10.79
C TYR A 667 31.95 12.76 10.87
N TYR A 668 31.54 13.11 12.08
CA TYR A 668 30.31 13.89 12.32
C TYR A 668 30.48 14.89 13.47
N PRO A 669 29.79 16.04 13.43
CA PRO A 669 29.85 17.04 14.49
C PRO A 669 28.98 16.69 15.71
N SER A 670 28.02 15.77 15.57
CA SER A 670 27.11 15.36 16.65
C SER A 670 26.83 13.85 16.61
N PRO A 671 26.37 13.25 17.73
CA PRO A 671 26.05 11.82 17.75
C PRO A 671 24.80 11.52 16.92
N THR A 672 23.81 12.42 16.96
CA THR A 672 22.59 12.33 16.13
C THR A 672 22.89 12.33 14.64
N ASP A 673 23.83 13.18 14.21
CA ASP A 673 24.30 13.23 12.83
C ASP A 673 24.99 11.93 12.41
N ALA A 674 25.79 11.35 13.31
CA ALA A 674 26.42 10.07 13.08
C ALA A 674 25.40 8.94 12.96
N ASP A 675 24.38 8.86 13.83
CA ASP A 675 23.35 7.82 13.74
C ASP A 675 22.52 7.94 12.45
N ASN A 676 22.09 9.15 12.10
CA ASN A 676 21.23 9.42 10.94
C ASN A 676 22.00 9.58 9.61
N ASN A 677 23.33 9.57 9.64
CA ASN A 677 24.20 9.86 8.49
C ASN A 677 23.95 11.25 7.86
N THR A 678 23.70 12.27 8.67
CA THR A 678 23.50 13.66 8.24
C THR A 678 24.73 14.51 8.54
N ASN A 679 24.96 15.59 7.78
CA ASN A 679 26.05 16.56 8.06
C ASN A 679 27.45 15.95 8.23
N GLU A 680 27.83 15.00 7.36
CA GLU A 680 29.15 14.37 7.38
C GLU A 680 30.28 15.40 7.22
N ILE A 681 31.33 15.30 8.04
CA ILE A 681 32.56 16.09 7.92
C ILE A 681 33.39 15.50 6.77
N LEU A 682 33.21 16.07 5.58
CA LEU A 682 33.82 15.57 4.34
C LEU A 682 35.34 15.79 4.26
N ASN A 683 35.89 16.75 5.02
CA ASN A 683 37.31 17.07 5.04
C ASN A 683 37.93 16.80 6.42
N PRO A 684 38.01 15.52 6.86
CA PRO A 684 38.42 15.18 8.22
C PRO A 684 39.90 15.49 8.51
N THR A 685 40.74 15.67 7.50
CA THR A 685 42.15 16.04 7.68
C THR A 685 42.35 17.53 7.98
N ASN A 686 41.37 18.37 7.64
CA ASN A 686 41.43 19.84 7.73
C ASN A 686 40.16 20.39 8.42
N TYR A 687 39.79 19.83 9.57
CA TYR A 687 38.56 20.22 10.27
C TYR A 687 38.82 21.39 11.23
N ILE A 688 38.21 22.54 10.97
CA ILE A 688 38.32 23.73 11.83
C ILE A 688 37.16 23.73 12.82
N ALA A 689 37.45 23.63 14.12
CA ALA A 689 36.45 23.56 15.17
C ALA A 689 36.94 24.18 16.48
N PRO A 690 36.02 24.60 17.37
CA PRO A 690 36.36 24.96 18.74
C PRO A 690 36.66 23.72 19.59
N THR A 691 37.05 23.94 20.85
CA THR A 691 37.10 22.88 21.86
C THR A 691 35.71 22.23 21.97
N GLY A 692 35.65 20.91 21.90
CA GLY A 692 34.39 20.17 21.82
C GLY A 692 34.60 18.68 21.55
N VAL A 693 33.60 18.03 20.95
CA VAL A 693 33.67 16.61 20.61
C VAL A 693 33.27 16.44 19.15
N ALA A 694 34.06 15.68 18.40
CA ALA A 694 33.67 15.14 17.10
C ALA A 694 33.42 13.63 17.24
N TYR A 695 32.58 13.08 16.38
CA TYR A 695 32.14 11.70 16.44
C TYR A 695 32.64 10.93 15.23
N VAL A 696 33.14 9.71 15.44
CA VAL A 696 33.62 8.84 14.36
C VAL A 696 32.76 7.59 14.31
N LYS A 697 31.97 7.48 13.24
CA LYS A 697 31.20 6.28 12.93
C LYS A 697 32.11 5.27 12.25
N VAL A 698 32.41 4.17 12.93
CA VAL A 698 33.21 3.06 12.43
C VAL A 698 32.26 1.97 11.95
N ILE A 699 32.36 1.56 10.68
CA ILE A 699 31.42 0.67 10.00
C ILE A 699 32.20 -0.56 9.49
N ASN A 700 31.73 -1.77 9.77
CA ASN A 700 32.34 -3.01 9.25
C ASN A 700 31.80 -3.38 7.85
N ALA A 701 32.30 -4.47 7.26
CA ALA A 701 31.89 -4.92 5.92
C ALA A 701 30.40 -5.31 5.81
N ASN A 702 29.76 -5.71 6.90
CA ASN A 702 28.34 -6.07 6.97
C ASN A 702 27.43 -4.85 7.25
N GLY A 703 28.00 -3.64 7.39
CA GLY A 703 27.25 -2.42 7.67
C GLY A 703 26.94 -2.15 9.15
N CYS A 704 27.39 -3.01 10.08
CA CYS A 704 27.27 -2.75 11.51
C CYS A 704 28.26 -1.68 11.97
N TYR A 705 27.86 -0.86 12.93
CA TYR A 705 28.64 0.30 13.32
C TYR A 705 28.67 0.57 14.84
N ARG A 706 29.71 1.30 15.25
CA ARG A 706 29.82 1.96 16.56
C ARG A 706 30.34 3.37 16.37
N ILE A 707 30.00 4.24 17.31
CA ILE A 707 30.43 5.64 17.31
C ILE A 707 31.47 5.81 18.42
N ALA A 708 32.62 6.35 18.05
CA ALA A 708 33.66 6.76 18.98
C ALA A 708 33.63 8.28 19.17
N GLU A 709 33.97 8.76 20.37
CA GLU A 709 34.13 10.18 20.64
C GLU A 709 35.59 10.60 20.47
N VAL A 710 35.80 11.74 19.82
CA VAL A 710 37.10 12.41 19.68
C VAL A 710 37.01 13.77 20.36
N THR A 711 37.58 13.86 21.56
CA THR A 711 37.65 15.13 22.29
C THR A 711 38.66 16.06 21.63
N LEU A 712 38.19 17.22 21.18
CA LEU A 712 38.98 18.27 20.53
C LEU A 712 39.35 19.34 21.56
N THR A 713 40.63 19.62 21.73
CA THR A 713 41.12 20.67 22.63
C THR A 713 41.90 21.73 21.85
N VAL A 714 41.40 22.96 21.84
CA VAL A 714 42.11 24.12 21.31
C VAL A 714 42.95 24.74 22.42
N LEU A 715 44.26 24.82 22.22
CA LEU A 715 45.18 25.47 23.17
C LEU A 715 45.13 27.00 22.94
N PRO A 716 44.75 27.81 23.96
CA PRO A 716 44.57 29.24 23.80
C PRO A 716 45.90 30.00 23.60
N PRO A 717 45.88 31.20 23.01
CA PRO A 717 47.06 32.06 22.89
C PRO A 717 47.57 32.49 24.28
N VAL A 718 48.88 32.41 24.48
CA VAL A 718 49.54 32.90 25.70
C VAL A 718 50.29 34.18 25.35
N LYS A 719 49.81 35.30 25.89
CA LYS A 719 50.43 36.62 25.75
C LYS A 719 51.37 36.92 26.93
N SER A 720 52.36 37.76 26.69
CA SER A 720 53.17 38.38 27.73
C SER A 720 52.37 39.42 28.50
N ALA A 721 52.35 39.28 29.83
CA ALA A 721 51.82 40.29 30.74
C ALA A 721 52.81 41.43 31.02
N VAL A 722 54.09 41.25 30.68
CA VAL A 722 55.16 42.24 30.92
C VAL A 722 55.26 43.23 29.76
N LEU A 723 54.99 42.77 28.53
CA LEU A 723 55.11 43.58 27.34
C LEU A 723 53.94 44.57 27.23
N VAL A 724 54.23 45.83 27.56
CA VAL A 724 53.28 46.95 27.51
C VAL A 724 53.85 48.11 26.68
N ASP A 725 52.95 48.96 26.19
CA ASP A 725 53.31 50.16 25.45
C ASP A 725 54.18 51.10 26.30
N LYS A 726 55.09 51.83 25.65
CA LYS A 726 56.01 52.78 26.32
C LYS A 726 55.93 54.17 25.69
N ILE A 727 56.15 55.20 26.50
CA ILE A 727 56.27 56.59 26.05
C ILE A 727 57.73 57.02 26.31
N ILE A 728 58.37 57.62 25.30
CA ILE A 728 59.75 58.14 25.37
C ILE A 728 59.85 59.49 24.65
N CYS A 729 60.92 60.25 24.88
CA CYS A 729 61.26 61.38 24.01
C CYS A 729 61.55 60.87 22.58
N VAL A 730 61.27 61.67 21.55
CA VAL A 730 61.33 61.20 20.14
C VAL A 730 62.74 60.79 19.71
N GLU A 731 63.74 61.39 20.34
CA GLU A 731 65.17 61.16 20.18
C GLU A 731 65.69 59.92 20.94
N ASP A 732 64.92 59.44 21.92
CA ASP A 732 65.33 58.37 22.80
C ASP A 732 65.06 56.98 22.22
N LYS A 733 65.66 55.99 22.87
CA LYS A 733 65.38 54.58 22.62
C LYS A 733 65.11 53.86 23.92
N THR A 734 64.22 52.87 23.89
CA THR A 734 63.89 52.05 25.06
C THR A 734 64.23 50.58 24.83
N THR A 735 64.12 49.80 25.90
CA THR A 735 64.18 48.33 25.85
C THR A 735 62.75 47.79 25.93
N LEU A 736 62.37 46.92 25.00
CA LEU A 736 61.13 46.16 25.07
C LEU A 736 61.43 44.76 25.61
N ASP A 737 60.67 44.33 26.61
CA ASP A 737 60.86 43.06 27.30
C ASP A 737 59.58 42.24 27.22
N ALA A 738 59.65 41.08 26.56
CA ALA A 738 58.55 40.14 26.46
C ALA A 738 58.34 39.29 27.73
N GLY A 739 59.18 39.43 28.74
CA GLY A 739 59.12 38.69 29.99
C GLY A 739 59.54 37.21 29.85
N PRO A 740 59.94 36.55 30.93
CA PRO A 740 60.37 35.15 30.92
C PRO A 740 59.17 34.19 30.81
N GLY A 741 59.42 32.90 30.55
CA GLY A 741 58.41 31.84 30.61
C GLY A 741 57.92 31.29 29.27
N PHE A 742 58.47 31.76 28.15
CA PHE A 742 58.19 31.26 26.81
C PHE A 742 59.31 30.33 26.32
N ASN A 743 58.96 29.30 25.54
CA ASN A 743 59.89 28.36 24.91
C ASN A 743 60.69 28.99 23.74
N GLY A 744 60.34 30.20 23.30
CA GLY A 744 61.05 30.94 22.25
C GLY A 744 60.42 32.30 21.94
N TYR A 745 61.23 33.21 21.41
CA TYR A 745 60.85 34.57 21.01
C TYR A 745 61.28 34.79 19.55
N GLU A 746 60.49 35.54 18.78
CA GLU A 746 60.88 36.04 17.46
C GLU A 746 60.26 37.43 17.28
N TRP A 747 61.10 38.45 17.34
CA TRP A 747 60.70 39.86 17.21
C TRP A 747 60.59 40.30 15.75
N SER A 748 59.86 41.39 15.51
CA SER A 748 59.77 42.07 14.22
C SER A 748 61.12 42.54 13.66
N THR A 749 62.13 42.63 14.51
CA THR A 749 63.52 42.95 14.17
C THR A 749 64.34 41.74 13.74
N GLY A 750 63.77 40.52 13.84
CA GLY A 750 64.47 39.25 13.64
C GLY A 750 65.20 38.73 14.89
N ALA A 751 65.20 39.47 16.00
CA ALA A 751 65.83 39.02 17.25
C ALA A 751 65.05 37.85 17.88
N THR A 752 65.75 36.91 18.51
CA THR A 752 65.14 35.73 19.16
C THR A 752 65.31 35.71 20.68
N THR A 753 65.74 36.83 21.26
CA THR A 753 65.96 37.02 22.70
C THR A 753 64.70 37.52 23.40
N GLN A 754 64.63 37.35 24.72
CA GLN A 754 63.50 37.85 25.55
C GLN A 754 63.31 39.37 25.41
N THR A 755 64.41 40.11 25.27
CA THR A 755 64.41 41.57 25.15
C THR A 755 64.96 42.02 23.81
N ILE A 756 64.49 43.17 23.34
CA ILE A 756 65.13 43.95 22.28
C ILE A 756 65.52 45.33 22.82
N GLN A 757 66.77 45.71 22.57
CA GLN A 757 67.30 47.03 22.93
C GLN A 757 67.17 48.00 21.76
N ASN A 758 67.34 49.29 22.03
CA ASN A 758 67.39 50.34 21.01
C ASN A 758 66.07 50.52 20.22
N ALA A 759 64.92 50.24 20.83
CA ALA A 759 63.61 50.45 20.22
C ALA A 759 63.24 51.95 20.28
N GLY A 760 63.28 52.63 19.13
CA GLY A 760 62.75 54.00 18.97
C GLY A 760 61.23 54.01 18.78
N VAL A 761 60.65 55.20 18.62
CA VAL A 761 59.21 55.40 18.35
C VAL A 761 58.76 54.58 17.14
N GLY A 762 57.70 53.79 17.32
CA GLY A 762 57.23 52.85 16.29
C GLY A 762 56.37 51.71 16.84
N THR A 763 55.97 50.80 15.96
CA THR A 763 55.22 49.58 16.31
C THR A 763 56.11 48.37 16.14
N TYR A 764 56.22 47.55 17.18
CA TYR A 764 56.97 46.30 17.20
C TYR A 764 56.03 45.12 17.48
N TRP A 765 56.45 43.91 17.12
CA TRP A 765 55.73 42.69 17.50
C TRP A 765 56.71 41.59 17.90
N VAL A 766 56.24 40.66 18.73
CA VAL A 766 56.97 39.45 19.12
C VAL A 766 56.07 38.24 18.96
N LYS A 767 56.60 37.17 18.36
CA LYS A 767 56.00 35.84 18.41
C LYS A 767 56.53 35.11 19.65
N LEU A 768 55.60 34.65 20.48
CA LEU A 768 55.86 33.98 21.75
C LEU A 768 55.50 32.51 21.62
N LYS A 769 56.48 31.61 21.78
CA LYS A 769 56.24 30.16 21.72
C LYS A 769 55.94 29.60 23.12
N THR A 770 54.82 28.90 23.29
CA THR A 770 54.46 28.18 24.52
C THR A 770 54.04 26.75 24.16
N GLY A 771 54.83 25.77 24.57
CA GLY A 771 54.73 24.41 24.03
C GLY A 771 54.95 24.42 22.52
N ASP A 772 53.96 23.91 21.78
CA ASP A 772 53.96 23.89 20.31
C ASP A 772 53.28 25.12 19.69
N CYS A 773 52.63 25.97 20.49
CA CYS A 773 51.83 27.09 20.00
C CYS A 773 52.64 28.39 19.96
N ILE A 774 52.34 29.22 18.97
CA ILE A 774 52.99 30.52 18.76
C ILE A 774 51.90 31.60 18.84
N THR A 775 52.14 32.66 19.62
CA THR A 775 51.23 33.81 19.77
C THR A 775 51.91 35.08 19.30
N LEU A 776 51.29 35.84 18.38
CA LEU A 776 51.77 37.17 18.00
C LEU A 776 51.25 38.25 18.98
N GLN A 777 52.15 39.04 19.56
CA GLN A 777 51.80 40.19 20.40
C GLN A 777 52.46 41.46 19.89
N THR A 778 51.67 42.51 19.69
CA THR A 778 52.11 43.83 19.24
C THR A 778 52.30 44.77 20.44
N VAL A 779 53.30 45.66 20.33
CA VAL A 779 53.61 46.72 21.31
C VAL A 779 53.98 48.01 20.59
N LYS A 780 53.62 49.16 21.16
CA LYS A 780 53.92 50.48 20.60
C LYS A 780 54.82 51.30 21.52
N VAL A 781 55.72 52.03 20.88
CA VAL A 781 56.56 53.06 21.51
C VAL A 781 56.10 54.40 20.97
N TYR A 782 55.54 55.24 21.84
CA TYR A 782 55.02 56.57 21.52
C TYR A 782 56.06 57.66 21.82
N ALA A 783 56.01 58.75 21.05
CA ALA A 783 56.73 59.99 21.37
C ALA A 783 55.97 60.77 22.44
N SER A 784 56.69 61.39 23.39
CA SER A 784 56.12 62.37 24.32
C SER A 784 55.78 63.68 23.60
N ASP A 785 54.69 64.33 24.01
CA ASP A 785 54.35 65.68 23.54
C ASP A 785 55.28 66.72 24.17
N GLN A 786 55.70 67.75 23.42
CA GLN A 786 56.53 68.85 23.95
C GLN A 786 55.70 69.95 24.60
N PRO A 787 56.19 70.60 25.67
CA PRO A 787 55.54 71.79 26.26
C PRO A 787 55.60 72.99 25.31
N VAL A 788 54.78 74.01 25.56
CA VAL A 788 54.72 75.27 24.81
C VAL A 788 54.57 76.45 25.78
N VAL A 789 55.35 77.53 25.60
CA VAL A 789 55.15 78.78 26.37
C VAL A 789 53.91 79.51 25.87
N SER A 790 52.91 79.70 26.74
CA SER A 790 51.64 80.34 26.43
C SER A 790 51.64 81.86 26.62
N ASN A 791 52.22 82.37 27.71
CA ASN A 791 52.26 83.80 28.02
C ASN A 791 53.51 84.17 28.84
N ILE A 792 53.94 85.43 28.75
CA ILE A 792 55.04 85.97 29.55
C ILE A 792 54.63 87.34 30.11
N ASP A 793 54.56 87.42 31.43
CA ASP A 793 54.22 88.67 32.14
C ASP A 793 55.47 89.28 32.75
N ILE A 794 55.66 90.59 32.57
CA ILE A 794 56.86 91.28 33.05
C ILE A 794 56.46 92.52 33.86
N SER A 795 56.96 92.58 35.10
CA SER A 795 56.74 93.69 36.03
C SER A 795 58.07 94.12 36.64
N ASN A 796 58.47 95.36 36.38
CA ASN A 796 59.80 95.88 36.73
C ASN A 796 60.93 94.97 36.17
N THR A 797 61.67 94.30 37.06
CA THR A 797 62.75 93.36 36.73
C THR A 797 62.32 91.89 36.88
N THR A 798 61.05 91.62 37.17
CA THR A 798 60.52 90.27 37.38
C THR A 798 59.81 89.75 36.13
N VAL A 799 60.19 88.55 35.66
CA VAL A 799 59.61 87.85 34.50
C VAL A 799 58.91 86.58 34.98
N THR A 800 57.64 86.42 34.63
CA THR A 800 56.85 85.22 34.92
C THR A 800 56.47 84.51 33.62
N ILE A 801 56.80 83.23 33.50
CA ILE A 801 56.57 82.41 32.28
C ILE A 801 55.42 81.44 32.51
N TYR A 802 54.52 81.31 31.55
CA TYR A 802 53.45 80.31 31.62
C TYR A 802 53.64 79.29 30.51
N ALA A 803 53.60 78.00 30.85
CA ALA A 803 53.70 76.90 29.90
C ALA A 803 52.46 75.99 29.93
N ILE A 804 52.09 75.46 28.77
CA ILE A 804 50.98 74.52 28.55
C ILE A 804 51.42 73.39 27.62
N GLY A 805 50.76 72.24 27.67
CA GLY A 805 51.16 71.06 26.90
C GLY A 805 52.40 70.36 27.46
N GLY A 806 52.75 69.17 26.95
CA GLY A 806 53.76 68.30 27.56
C GLY A 806 53.31 67.70 28.90
N ASN A 807 54.21 67.00 29.60
CA ASN A 807 53.88 66.34 30.87
C ASN A 807 54.40 67.12 32.10
N PRO A 808 53.53 67.77 32.90
CA PRO A 808 53.97 68.48 34.10
C PRO A 808 54.54 67.53 35.17
N PRO A 809 55.41 67.99 36.09
CA PRO A 809 55.83 69.38 36.33
C PRO A 809 56.85 69.91 35.30
N TYR A 810 56.80 71.21 35.03
CA TYR A 810 57.77 71.89 34.16
C TYR A 810 58.95 72.45 34.95
N GLN A 811 60.11 72.52 34.30
CA GLN A 811 61.26 73.28 34.79
C GLN A 811 61.59 74.42 33.85
N TYR A 812 62.02 75.55 34.42
CA TYR A 812 62.31 76.79 33.71
C TYR A 812 63.78 77.16 33.89
N SER A 813 64.39 77.74 32.87
CA SER A 813 65.76 78.25 32.93
C SER A 813 65.92 79.48 32.03
N MET A 814 66.88 80.35 32.36
CA MET A 814 67.28 81.50 31.52
C MET A 814 68.66 81.31 30.87
N ASP A 815 69.43 80.32 31.31
CA ASP A 815 70.79 80.04 30.84
C ASP A 815 70.94 78.63 30.24
N ASN A 816 69.87 77.82 30.26
CA ASN A 816 69.82 76.40 29.88
C ASN A 816 70.70 75.48 30.77
N ILE A 817 71.21 75.99 31.90
CA ILE A 817 72.14 75.28 32.79
C ILE A 817 71.52 75.17 34.18
N GLN A 818 71.12 76.29 34.78
CA GLN A 818 70.43 76.36 36.06
C GLN A 818 68.92 76.29 35.85
N TRP A 819 68.30 75.25 36.39
CA TRP A 819 66.87 74.98 36.26
C TRP A 819 66.16 75.20 37.60
N GLN A 820 64.98 75.80 37.54
CA GLN A 820 64.13 76.05 38.68
C GLN A 820 62.69 75.59 38.40
N ASP A 821 62.00 75.14 39.44
CA ASP A 821 60.58 74.76 39.36
C ASP A 821 59.67 75.99 39.37
N SER A 822 60.15 77.10 39.95
CA SER A 822 59.45 78.39 39.91
C SER A 822 59.46 78.94 38.49
N ASN A 823 58.30 79.42 38.03
CA ASN A 823 58.17 80.08 36.74
C ASN A 823 58.50 81.58 36.79
N ILE A 824 59.03 82.06 37.92
CA ILE A 824 59.34 83.48 38.19
C ILE A 824 60.85 83.69 38.26
N PHE A 825 61.36 84.64 37.46
CA PHE A 825 62.75 85.10 37.48
C PHE A 825 62.80 86.55 37.95
N ALA A 826 63.53 86.83 39.03
CA ALA A 826 63.74 88.18 39.56
C ALA A 826 65.03 88.82 39.01
N ASP A 827 65.11 90.15 39.04
CA ASP A 827 66.30 90.93 38.68
C ASP A 827 66.88 90.64 37.30
N VAL A 828 66.01 90.35 36.32
CA VAL A 828 66.42 90.05 34.96
C VAL A 828 66.99 91.29 34.29
N ALA A 829 68.22 91.18 33.81
CA ALA A 829 68.93 92.27 33.14
C ALA A 829 68.20 92.70 31.85
N ARG A 830 68.33 93.99 31.52
CA ARG A 830 67.76 94.58 30.30
C ARG A 830 68.44 93.97 29.07
N GLY A 831 67.69 93.83 27.98
CA GLY A 831 68.17 93.22 26.74
C GLY A 831 67.23 92.13 26.23
N THR A 832 67.77 91.13 25.53
CA THR A 832 67.02 90.04 24.93
C THR A 832 67.36 88.66 25.52
N PRO A 833 66.95 88.34 26.76
CA PRO A 833 67.25 87.02 27.34
C PRO A 833 66.43 85.90 26.67
N THR A 834 66.93 84.66 26.77
CA THR A 834 66.24 83.46 26.28
C THR A 834 65.72 82.64 27.45
N VAL A 835 64.47 82.23 27.37
CA VAL A 835 63.81 81.33 28.31
C VAL A 835 63.79 79.92 27.75
N TYR A 836 64.11 78.95 28.59
CA TYR A 836 63.97 77.52 28.31
C TYR A 836 62.91 76.89 29.21
N VAL A 837 62.09 76.02 28.63
CA VAL A 837 61.10 75.21 29.38
C VAL A 837 61.24 73.76 28.98
N LYS A 838 61.27 72.87 29.96
CA LYS A 838 61.22 71.41 29.74
C LYS A 838 60.18 70.78 30.65
N ASP A 839 59.70 69.62 30.25
CA ASP A 839 58.69 68.86 30.99
C ASP A 839 59.32 67.76 31.86
N HIS A 840 58.48 66.95 32.51
CA HIS A 840 58.93 65.88 33.42
C HIS A 840 59.76 64.80 32.72
N TYR A 841 59.49 64.54 31.43
CA TYR A 841 60.26 63.56 30.65
C TYR A 841 61.68 64.06 30.32
N ASN A 842 61.97 65.34 30.60
CA ASN A 842 63.27 65.95 30.39
C ASN A 842 63.73 65.84 28.93
N CYS A 843 62.77 65.86 27.99
CA CYS A 843 63.04 65.94 26.56
C CYS A 843 63.74 67.26 26.21
N GLU A 844 64.29 67.37 25.00
CA GLU A 844 64.99 68.60 24.54
C GLU A 844 64.16 69.86 24.84
N PRO A 845 64.67 70.83 25.62
CA PRO A 845 63.88 71.97 26.07
C PRO A 845 63.41 72.88 24.94
N ILE A 846 62.19 73.40 25.05
CA ILE A 846 61.76 74.49 24.17
C ILE A 846 62.48 75.79 24.55
N LYS A 847 62.78 76.62 23.55
CA LYS A 847 63.48 77.91 23.72
C LYS A 847 62.67 79.08 23.16
N VAL A 848 62.58 80.17 23.92
CA VAL A 848 61.85 81.40 23.55
C VAL A 848 62.69 82.62 23.92
N GLU A 849 62.99 83.50 22.96
CA GLU A 849 63.67 84.78 23.19
C GLU A 849 62.67 85.88 23.57
N ILE A 850 62.96 86.68 24.59
CA ILE A 850 62.10 87.75 25.11
C ILE A 850 62.84 89.09 25.13
N THR A 851 62.13 90.22 25.10
CA THR A 851 62.72 91.57 25.10
C THR A 851 62.38 92.33 26.37
N ILE A 852 63.38 92.85 27.09
CA ILE A 852 63.21 93.66 28.31
C ILE A 852 63.61 95.12 28.06
N PRO A 853 62.63 96.04 27.89
CA PRO A 853 62.90 97.44 27.57
C PRO A 853 63.37 98.26 28.78
N ASN A 854 63.99 99.41 28.49
CA ASN A 854 64.28 100.45 29.47
C ASN A 854 63.01 101.26 29.75
N LEU A 855 62.38 101.03 30.90
CA LEU A 855 61.19 101.78 31.33
C LEU A 855 61.61 102.87 32.32
N ILE A 856 61.30 104.13 32.01
CA ILE A 856 61.44 105.26 32.94
C ILE A 856 60.11 105.49 33.66
N ASN A 857 60.17 105.83 34.95
CA ASN A 857 58.98 106.01 35.81
C ASN A 857 58.70 107.48 36.17
N ALA A 858 59.41 108.43 35.57
CA ALA A 858 59.10 109.86 35.69
C ALA A 858 59.42 110.65 34.41
N ILE A 859 58.57 111.62 34.08
CA ILE A 859 58.83 112.66 33.07
C ILE A 859 58.58 114.04 33.67
N THR A 860 59.36 115.04 33.24
CA THR A 860 59.27 116.46 33.62
C THR A 860 59.07 117.31 32.37
N PRO A 861 57.86 117.35 31.78
CA PRO A 861 57.63 118.01 30.49
C PRO A 861 57.63 119.55 30.64
N ASN A 862 58.82 120.13 30.74
CA ASN A 862 59.05 121.56 30.96
C ASN A 862 59.70 122.24 29.75
N GLY A 863 60.17 121.47 28.76
CA GLY A 863 60.80 121.95 27.54
C GLY A 863 62.28 122.27 27.68
N ASP A 864 62.97 121.75 28.69
CA ASP A 864 64.43 121.92 28.88
C ASP A 864 65.29 120.87 28.13
N GLY A 865 64.64 119.92 27.44
CA GLY A 865 65.27 118.84 26.70
C GLY A 865 65.58 117.60 27.55
N VAL A 866 65.29 117.61 28.84
CA VAL A 866 65.61 116.53 29.79
C VAL A 866 64.33 115.91 30.36
N ASN A 867 64.15 114.61 30.13
CA ASN A 867 62.98 113.83 30.57
C ASN A 867 61.62 114.45 30.17
N ASP A 868 61.58 115.16 29.04
CA ASP A 868 60.34 115.78 28.55
C ASP A 868 59.35 114.75 27.97
N VAL A 869 59.85 113.61 27.50
CA VAL A 869 59.07 112.64 26.71
C VAL A 869 59.34 111.21 27.17
N LEU A 870 58.26 110.45 27.33
CA LEU A 870 58.28 109.00 27.47
C LEU A 870 58.36 108.37 26.08
N ASP A 871 59.51 107.80 25.71
CA ASP A 871 59.81 107.32 24.35
C ASP A 871 59.97 105.80 24.30
N TYR A 872 59.03 105.12 23.66
CA TYR A 872 59.08 103.68 23.41
C TYR A 872 59.18 103.33 21.91
N SER A 873 59.67 104.26 21.09
CA SER A 873 59.85 104.07 19.64
C SER A 873 60.74 102.88 19.27
N LEU A 874 61.70 102.49 20.12
CA LEU A 874 62.56 101.32 19.92
C LEU A 874 61.79 99.99 19.87
N LEU A 875 60.58 99.93 20.42
CA LEU A 875 59.72 98.75 20.35
C LEU A 875 58.89 98.68 19.06
N SER A 876 58.92 99.71 18.20
CA SER A 876 58.06 99.82 17.01
C SER A 876 58.20 98.66 16.00
N GLY A 877 59.30 97.91 16.05
CA GLY A 877 59.51 96.70 15.24
C GLY A 877 58.79 95.45 15.77
N LYS A 878 58.20 95.49 16.98
CA LYS A 878 57.46 94.37 17.57
C LYS A 878 56.05 94.26 16.96
N LYS A 879 55.57 93.03 16.78
CA LYS A 879 54.21 92.77 16.26
C LYS A 879 53.16 93.11 17.32
N ASN A 880 52.04 93.69 16.90
CA ASN A 880 50.93 94.08 17.77
C ASN A 880 51.35 94.97 18.96
N LEU A 881 52.29 95.90 18.73
CA LEU A 881 52.70 96.84 19.77
C LEU A 881 51.54 97.77 20.14
N GLU A 882 51.08 97.67 21.37
CA GLU A 882 50.13 98.57 22.00
C GLU A 882 50.82 99.31 23.14
N PHE A 883 50.74 100.64 23.17
CA PHE A 883 51.22 101.46 24.30
C PHE A 883 50.11 102.42 24.70
N ALA A 884 49.66 102.35 25.96
CA ALA A 884 48.60 103.20 26.46
C ALA A 884 48.95 103.76 27.83
N ILE A 885 48.47 104.97 28.11
CA ILE A 885 48.63 105.64 29.40
C ILE A 885 47.26 106.01 29.94
N PHE A 886 47.08 105.77 31.24
CA PHE A 886 45.83 105.89 31.95
C PHE A 886 45.98 106.83 33.14
N ASP A 887 44.93 107.59 33.44
CA ASP A 887 44.85 108.40 34.66
C ASP A 887 44.56 107.58 35.92
N ARG A 888 44.47 108.24 37.07
CA ARG A 888 44.16 107.62 38.38
C ARG A 888 42.79 106.95 38.47
N TYR A 889 41.90 107.19 37.51
CA TYR A 889 40.58 106.57 37.45
C TYR A 889 40.53 105.43 36.41
N GLY A 890 41.67 105.12 35.78
CA GLY A 890 41.77 104.09 34.74
C GLY A 890 41.29 104.56 33.37
N SER A 891 41.04 105.86 33.16
CA SER A 891 40.68 106.38 31.83
C SER A 891 41.92 106.55 30.97
N LYS A 892 41.88 106.03 29.73
CA LYS A 892 42.99 106.17 28.78
C LYS A 892 43.13 107.63 28.34
N ILE A 893 44.26 108.24 28.64
CA ILE A 893 44.56 109.63 28.30
C ILE A 893 45.54 109.77 27.13
N PHE A 894 46.28 108.70 26.82
CA PHE A 894 47.19 108.66 25.68
C PHE A 894 47.25 107.25 25.10
N GLN A 895 47.41 107.18 23.79
CA GLN A 895 47.69 105.97 23.04
C GLN A 895 48.94 106.24 22.19
N GLY A 896 50.00 105.49 22.41
CA GLY A 896 51.16 105.45 21.54
C GLY A 896 50.86 104.63 20.30
N ASP A 897 51.14 105.22 19.14
CA ASP A 897 51.03 104.59 17.83
C ASP A 897 52.08 105.13 16.87
N LYS A 898 52.06 104.68 15.61
CA LYS A 898 53.01 105.13 14.59
C LYS A 898 52.93 106.63 14.29
N THR A 899 51.77 107.27 14.49
CA THR A 899 51.57 108.69 14.17
C THR A 899 52.24 109.61 15.17
N ASN A 900 52.32 109.21 16.44
CA ASN A 900 53.07 109.92 17.49
C ASN A 900 54.43 109.28 17.81
N GLY A 901 54.85 108.29 17.03
CA GLY A 901 56.12 107.60 17.21
C GLY A 901 56.24 106.82 18.52
N TYR A 902 55.13 106.46 19.17
CA TYR A 902 55.08 105.85 20.50
C TYR A 902 55.72 106.72 21.59
N LYS A 903 55.56 108.04 21.46
CA LYS A 903 56.12 109.05 22.37
C LYS A 903 55.03 109.84 23.07
N TRP A 904 55.14 110.01 24.39
CA TRP A 904 54.23 110.83 25.16
C TRP A 904 54.96 111.95 25.91
N ASP A 905 54.55 113.18 25.68
CA ASP A 905 55.12 114.41 26.24
C ASP A 905 54.37 114.93 27.47
N GLY A 906 53.54 114.10 28.12
CA GLY A 906 52.74 114.52 29.26
C GLY A 906 51.57 115.45 28.90
N THR A 907 51.10 115.46 27.65
CA THR A 907 49.92 116.21 27.23
C THR A 907 48.71 115.30 26.94
N LEU A 908 47.51 115.88 27.05
CA LEU A 908 46.25 115.33 26.61
C LEU A 908 45.88 116.00 25.28
N GLY A 909 45.72 115.18 24.23
CA GLY A 909 45.40 115.66 22.88
C GLY A 909 46.46 116.56 22.25
N GLY A 910 47.75 116.42 22.63
CA GLY A 910 48.88 117.12 22.01
C GLY A 910 48.98 118.62 22.34
N SER A 911 48.15 119.14 23.25
CA SER A 911 48.08 120.59 23.52
C SER A 911 47.85 120.97 24.98
N LYS A 912 47.11 120.16 25.76
CA LYS A 912 46.82 120.43 27.17
C LYS A 912 47.73 119.61 28.08
N ARG A 913 48.61 120.25 28.87
CA ARG A 913 49.41 119.53 29.86
C ARG A 913 48.53 118.82 30.90
N VAL A 914 48.87 117.58 31.23
CA VAL A 914 48.18 116.86 32.31
C VAL A 914 48.64 117.38 33.68
N SER A 915 47.81 117.21 34.70
CA SER A 915 48.16 117.62 36.07
C SER A 915 49.37 116.84 36.59
N THR A 916 50.17 117.47 37.44
CA THR A 916 51.22 116.77 38.20
C THR A 916 50.60 115.61 39.00
N GLY A 917 51.11 114.40 38.81
CA GLY A 917 50.57 113.19 39.44
C GLY A 917 51.08 111.89 38.84
N ASN A 918 50.63 110.77 39.41
CA ASN A 918 50.94 109.43 38.91
C ASN A 918 49.92 108.99 37.85
N TYR A 919 50.43 108.41 36.79
CA TYR A 919 49.70 107.79 35.69
C TYR A 919 50.15 106.33 35.56
N TRP A 920 49.36 105.50 34.89
CA TRP A 920 49.70 104.10 34.65
C TRP A 920 49.94 103.88 33.17
N PHE A 921 50.89 103.01 32.83
CA PHE A 921 51.09 102.61 31.45
C PHE A 921 50.99 101.10 31.29
N GLU A 922 50.46 100.70 30.15
CA GLU A 922 50.43 99.32 29.69
C GLU A 922 51.09 99.27 28.31
N ILE A 923 52.01 98.34 28.13
CA ILE A 923 52.66 98.05 26.84
C ILE A 923 52.50 96.55 26.54
N ARG A 924 52.04 96.20 25.34
CA ARG A 924 51.88 94.81 24.90
C ARG A 924 52.49 94.61 23.53
N TRP A 925 53.02 93.42 23.28
CA TRP A 925 53.43 92.99 21.93
C TRP A 925 53.51 91.46 21.85
N ASN A 926 53.74 90.95 20.64
CA ASN A 926 54.10 89.56 20.42
C ASN A 926 55.58 89.46 20.04
N GLU A 927 56.31 88.54 20.67
CA GLU A 927 57.67 88.21 20.25
C GLU A 927 57.65 87.52 18.88
N PRO A 928 58.67 87.73 18.03
CA PRO A 928 58.70 87.22 16.66
C PRO A 928 58.92 85.70 16.57
N SER A 929 58.99 84.96 17.69
CA SER A 929 59.11 83.50 17.69
C SER A 929 57.95 82.84 16.91
N GLY A 930 58.15 81.64 16.36
CA GLY A 930 57.21 80.97 15.46
C GLY A 930 55.79 80.73 16.01
N LYS A 931 55.56 80.97 17.30
CA LYS A 931 54.27 80.85 17.98
C LYS A 931 53.68 82.19 18.47
N GLN A 932 54.32 83.33 18.15
CA GLN A 932 53.87 84.69 18.50
C GLN A 932 53.53 84.86 19.99
N THR A 933 54.43 84.45 20.89
CA THR A 933 54.21 84.54 22.35
C THR A 933 53.85 85.97 22.77
N ALA A 934 52.73 86.12 23.46
CA ALA A 934 52.27 87.42 23.96
C ALA A 934 53.12 87.86 25.15
N VAL A 935 53.49 89.15 25.16
CA VAL A 935 54.24 89.80 26.23
C VAL A 935 53.46 91.01 26.71
N LYS A 936 53.32 91.13 28.03
CA LYS A 936 52.62 92.24 28.69
C LYS A 936 53.52 92.92 29.72
N TYR A 937 53.58 94.24 29.63
CA TYR A 937 54.22 95.14 30.59
C TYR A 937 53.21 96.10 31.19
N THR A 938 53.26 96.27 32.50
CA THR A 938 52.47 97.27 33.22
C THR A 938 53.33 98.00 34.25
N GLY A 939 53.09 99.29 34.41
CA GLY A 939 53.81 100.13 35.35
C GLY A 939 53.11 101.46 35.62
N TRP A 940 53.78 102.33 36.38
CA TRP A 940 53.34 103.69 36.63
C TRP A 940 54.41 104.69 36.20
N ILE A 941 53.97 105.90 35.85
CA ILE A 941 54.78 107.04 35.43
C ILE A 941 54.34 108.28 36.20
N LEU A 942 55.27 108.95 36.88
CA LEU A 942 55.06 110.25 37.52
C LEU A 942 55.26 111.36 36.49
N VAL A 943 54.24 112.21 36.30
CA VAL A 943 54.36 113.45 35.54
C VAL A 943 54.48 114.61 36.52
N LYS A 944 55.53 115.43 36.39
CA LYS A 944 55.75 116.61 37.26
C LYS A 944 55.90 117.89 36.44
N GLY A 945 54.84 118.72 36.43
CA GLY A 945 54.86 120.07 35.88
C GLY A 945 55.25 121.13 36.92
N ARG A 946 55.88 122.23 36.49
CA ARG A 946 56.02 123.46 37.30
C ARG A 946 54.70 124.25 37.20
N GLU A 947 54.15 124.69 38.34
CA GLU A 947 53.15 125.78 38.36
C GLU A 947 53.79 127.11 37.96
#